data_AF-A0A3A0AQP2-F1
#
_entry.id   AF-A0A3A0AQP2-F1
#
_cell.length_a   1.000
_cell.length_b   1.000
_cell.length_c   1.000
_cell.angle_alpha   90.00
_cell.angle_beta   90.00
_cell.angle_gamma   90.00
#
_symmetry.space_group_name_H-M   'P 1'
#
loop_
_entity.id
_entity.type
_entity.pdbx_description
1 polymer ?
#
loop_
_entity_poly.entity_id
_entity_poly.type
_entity_poly.pdbx_seq_one_letter_code
_entity_poly.pdbx_strand_id
1 'polypeptide(L)'
;MMILLALLGYSAPPVGTQAAPSLIPGVGPTTPHPILFVTQPPLPGDFTTVNSVFGNHKAGMQESTRGGDLWIWYPDGALKNLTAAAGYGTDGFQGANAIAVRDPAIHWDGTKAIFSMVIGAPTEQYQVATYYWQLYEISGLGQNETPVISKVPNQPANYNNISPIYGTDDRIIFTTDRPRSGEAHLYPQLDEYELAPTVSGLWSLDPATGDLRLLNHAPSGDFTPILDSFGRVVFTQWDHLQRDQQADGDANAGTGQNCDGGATYGTFNYSDESANAAILDDRSEIFPEPRACRGDLLAGTNLAGHSFNHFLPWQINEDGTEGEILNHLGRHELHGYIPASITGDENVVEYYGQYSRFNQNRILNLLQMRESSATPGLYFGIDAPEFGTHAAGQVVSLNAPPTLDADHIQITYVTHRDTSGTDDTPGADHSGLYRDPLPLADGSVVVAHTSETREDRNEGSREQPQSRYAFRLKVLAPGANGHMAAGQFLTAGISKNVNWWDPDVKVTYNGELWELQPVEVRARPRPPRLVAPLPGPEQQIFAQAGVDPIQLRAYLSQHNLALLVTRNVTTRDDFDRQQPFNLRVPGGVQTVASDFTASDQVYDVTHLQIFQADQLRGWTGCCGVTPRAGRRVIAQVLHDQAALAINPANPSGPDGSVQIATDGSVAAFVPARRALAWQLTDPNGAGVVRERNWITFQPGEIRVCGSCHGLSELDQAGQATPANQPQALLTLLQHWKSTVCDGDECPVVTATPTATPTVTPTVTPTPTLVQTPPGDFRPRAFLPNVSR
;
A
#
# COMPACT_ATOMS: atom_id res chain seq x y z
N MET A 1 -5.49 -70.77 35.63
CA MET A 1 -6.20 -70.17 36.77
C MET A 1 -6.50 -68.72 36.39
N MET A 2 -7.72 -68.46 35.90
CA MET A 2 -8.22 -67.12 35.58
C MET A 2 -8.28 -66.28 36.85
N ILE A 3 -7.67 -65.08 36.85
CA ILE A 3 -8.03 -64.01 37.77
C ILE A 3 -8.13 -62.70 36.97
N LEU A 4 -9.37 -62.20 36.95
CA LEU A 4 -9.88 -60.85 36.70
C LEU A 4 -8.85 -59.72 36.83
N LEU A 5 -8.70 -58.90 35.78
CA LEU A 5 -8.27 -57.50 35.91
C LEU A 5 -9.54 -56.62 35.81
N ALA A 6 -9.87 -55.95 36.91
CA ALA A 6 -10.96 -54.99 36.98
C ALA A 6 -10.52 -53.65 36.36
N LEU A 7 -11.30 -53.14 35.41
CA LEU A 7 -11.26 -51.74 34.99
C LEU A 7 -11.73 -50.85 36.16
N LEU A 8 -10.89 -49.92 36.59
CA LEU A 8 -11.29 -48.76 37.37
C LEU A 8 -11.30 -47.55 36.43
N GLY A 9 -12.51 -47.07 36.12
CA GLY A 9 -12.72 -45.81 35.42
C GLY A 9 -12.32 -44.63 36.29
N TYR A 10 -11.47 -43.75 35.75
CA TYR A 10 -11.29 -42.41 36.28
C TYR A 10 -12.42 -41.53 35.74
N SER A 11 -13.37 -41.18 36.60
CA SER A 11 -14.31 -40.10 36.37
C SER A 11 -13.58 -38.76 36.56
N ALA A 12 -13.48 -37.96 35.51
CA ALA A 12 -13.07 -36.55 35.59
C ALA A 12 -14.04 -35.76 36.50
N PRO A 13 -13.56 -34.76 37.26
CA PRO A 13 -14.43 -33.90 38.04
C PRO A 13 -15.34 -33.07 37.11
N PRO A 14 -16.55 -32.69 37.55
CA PRO A 14 -17.41 -31.84 36.75
C PRO A 14 -16.73 -30.48 36.53
N VAL A 15 -16.67 -30.07 35.26
CA VAL A 15 -16.33 -28.70 34.86
C VAL A 15 -17.33 -27.79 35.55
N GLY A 16 -16.86 -27.02 36.53
CA GLY A 16 -17.66 -25.97 37.15
C GLY A 16 -18.03 -24.96 36.07
N THR A 17 -19.31 -24.86 35.73
CA THR A 17 -19.84 -23.76 34.95
C THR A 17 -19.59 -22.48 35.74
N GLN A 18 -18.59 -21.68 35.34
CA GLN A 18 -18.47 -20.32 35.84
C GLN A 18 -19.78 -19.60 35.51
N ALA A 19 -20.50 -19.20 36.55
CA ALA A 19 -21.65 -18.33 36.40
C ALA A 19 -21.18 -17.03 35.73
N ALA A 20 -21.94 -16.57 34.73
CA ALA A 20 -21.70 -15.29 34.08
C ALA A 20 -21.60 -14.18 35.15
N PRO A 21 -20.61 -13.27 35.06
CA PRO A 21 -20.51 -12.16 35.99
C PRO A 21 -21.80 -11.33 35.94
N SER A 22 -22.37 -11.08 37.12
CA SER A 22 -23.53 -10.20 37.27
C SER A 22 -23.10 -8.76 36.93
N LEU A 23 -23.72 -8.17 35.91
CA LEU A 23 -23.50 -6.78 35.52
C LEU A 23 -23.94 -5.85 36.65
N ILE A 24 -22.98 -5.15 37.24
CA ILE A 24 -23.26 -3.98 38.07
C ILE A 24 -23.64 -2.85 37.09
N PRO A 25 -24.83 -2.23 37.20
CA PRO A 25 -25.14 -1.06 36.39
C PRO A 25 -24.24 0.10 36.84
N GLY A 26 -23.29 0.51 35.98
CA GLY A 26 -22.47 1.72 36.19
C GLY A 26 -20.97 1.64 35.87
N VAL A 27 -20.43 0.52 35.39
CA VAL A 27 -19.01 0.45 34.96
C VAL A 27 -18.98 0.44 33.42
N GLY A 28 -18.46 1.51 32.80
CA GLY A 28 -18.18 1.55 31.36
C GLY A 28 -17.13 0.52 30.94
N PRO A 29 -16.82 0.38 29.63
CA PRO A 29 -15.75 -0.51 29.22
C PRO A 29 -14.42 -0.10 29.88
N THR A 30 -13.66 -1.07 30.41
CA THR A 30 -12.32 -0.84 30.95
C THR A 30 -11.29 -1.30 29.93
N THR A 31 -10.35 -0.44 29.53
CA THR A 31 -9.15 -0.83 28.78
C THR A 31 -7.94 -0.89 29.72
N PRO A 32 -6.90 -1.69 29.42
CA PRO A 32 -5.73 -1.81 30.28
C PRO A 32 -4.87 -0.52 30.31
N HIS A 33 -4.92 0.27 29.24
CA HIS A 33 -4.14 1.48 29.05
C HIS A 33 -4.98 2.61 28.43
N PRO A 34 -4.59 3.89 28.57
CA PRO A 34 -5.26 4.99 27.91
C PRO A 34 -5.31 4.80 26.38
N ILE A 35 -6.36 5.33 25.75
CA ILE A 35 -6.56 5.27 24.31
C ILE A 35 -6.48 6.70 23.75
N LEU A 36 -5.51 6.94 22.87
CA LEU A 36 -5.38 8.17 22.08
C LEU A 36 -6.18 7.98 20.78
N PHE A 37 -6.95 8.97 20.35
CA PHE A 37 -7.77 8.88 19.14
C PHE A 37 -8.06 10.27 18.55
N VAL A 38 -8.58 10.29 17.33
CA VAL A 38 -8.90 11.50 16.59
C VAL A 38 -10.40 11.74 16.58
N THR A 39 -10.80 13.01 16.66
CA THR A 39 -12.16 13.43 16.35
C THR A 39 -12.22 14.20 15.03
N GLN A 40 -13.32 14.09 14.29
CA GLN A 40 -13.50 14.79 13.02
C GLN A 40 -14.96 15.19 12.79
N PRO A 41 -15.25 16.40 12.27
CA PRO A 41 -16.58 16.70 11.75
C PRO A 41 -16.96 15.70 10.65
N PRO A 42 -18.16 15.09 10.69
CA PRO A 42 -18.62 14.19 9.65
C PRO A 42 -18.53 14.84 8.26
N LEU A 43 -17.93 14.13 7.32
CA LEU A 43 -17.76 14.57 5.94
C LEU A 43 -18.50 13.58 5.03
N PRO A 44 -19.68 13.92 4.50
CA PRO A 44 -20.54 12.98 3.76
C PRO A 44 -20.09 12.70 2.32
N GLY A 45 -18.79 12.59 2.07
CA GLY A 45 -18.20 12.28 0.77
C GLY A 45 -16.92 11.46 0.93
N ASP A 46 -16.73 10.48 0.04
CA ASP A 46 -15.72 9.43 0.20
C ASP A 46 -14.75 9.29 -1.00
N PHE A 47 -14.78 10.21 -1.97
CA PHE A 47 -13.79 10.16 -3.05
C PHE A 47 -12.64 11.14 -2.77
N THR A 48 -11.44 10.61 -2.55
CA THR A 48 -10.22 11.40 -2.24
C THR A 48 -10.38 12.35 -1.05
N THR A 49 -11.22 11.97 -0.08
CA THR A 49 -11.38 12.67 1.20
C THR A 49 -10.52 12.00 2.26
N VAL A 50 -10.35 12.67 3.40
CA VAL A 50 -9.42 12.26 4.48
C VAL A 50 -9.59 10.81 4.96
N ASN A 51 -10.79 10.24 4.81
CA ASN A 51 -11.15 8.91 5.29
C ASN A 51 -11.34 7.87 4.17
N SER A 52 -11.13 8.25 2.91
CA SER A 52 -11.17 7.38 1.74
C SER A 52 -10.04 6.35 1.74
N VAL A 53 -10.21 5.31 0.93
CA VAL A 53 -9.19 4.26 0.75
C VAL A 53 -7.91 4.84 0.13
N PHE A 54 -8.03 5.69 -0.89
CA PHE A 54 -6.91 6.36 -1.57
C PHE A 54 -7.15 7.85 -1.78
N GLY A 55 -6.11 8.57 -2.23
CA GLY A 55 -6.16 10.03 -2.42
C GLY A 55 -6.46 10.82 -1.14
N ASN A 56 -6.37 10.15 0.01
CA ASN A 56 -6.86 10.63 1.29
C ASN A 56 -5.91 11.63 1.98
N HIS A 57 -4.80 12.01 1.33
CA HIS A 57 -3.80 12.92 1.89
C HIS A 57 -4.10 14.40 1.61
N LYS A 58 -5.14 14.73 0.84
CA LYS A 58 -5.41 16.11 0.44
C LYS A 58 -5.90 16.96 1.62
N ALA A 59 -5.34 18.17 1.76
CA ALA A 59 -5.59 19.08 2.88
C ALA A 59 -6.61 20.22 2.58
N GLY A 60 -7.24 20.21 1.40
CA GLY A 60 -8.26 21.21 1.06
C GLY A 60 -9.51 21.10 1.93
N MET A 61 -10.36 22.13 1.90
CA MET A 61 -11.57 22.17 2.75
C MET A 61 -12.64 21.18 2.32
N GLN A 62 -12.64 20.78 1.04
CA GLN A 62 -13.54 19.77 0.49
C GLN A 62 -13.13 18.36 0.90
N GLU A 63 -11.83 18.11 1.05
CA GLU A 63 -11.28 16.79 1.35
C GLU A 63 -11.05 16.55 2.84
N SER A 64 -10.73 17.60 3.60
CA SER A 64 -10.36 17.56 5.01
C SER A 64 -10.99 18.73 5.78
N THR A 65 -12.17 18.52 6.37
CA THR A 65 -12.85 19.53 7.18
C THR A 65 -12.07 19.83 8.46
N ARG A 66 -12.07 21.10 8.88
CA ARG A 66 -11.43 21.54 10.14
C ARG A 66 -12.42 21.50 11.29
N GLY A 67 -11.89 21.32 12.49
CA GLY A 67 -12.64 21.23 13.74
C GLY A 67 -12.39 19.93 14.49
N GLY A 68 -11.61 19.01 13.91
CA GLY A 68 -11.17 17.78 14.55
C GLY A 68 -9.98 17.98 15.48
N ASP A 69 -9.89 17.17 16.52
CA ASP A 69 -8.93 17.30 17.63
C ASP A 69 -8.31 15.94 18.00
N LEU A 70 -7.17 15.97 18.69
CA LEU A 70 -6.54 14.79 19.29
C LEU A 70 -7.01 14.63 20.74
N TRP A 71 -7.56 13.46 21.07
CA TRP A 71 -8.14 13.15 22.37
C TRP A 71 -7.49 11.94 23.03
N ILE A 72 -7.45 11.93 24.36
CA ILE A 72 -7.07 10.75 25.13
C ILE A 72 -8.18 10.39 26.11
N TRP A 73 -8.57 9.12 26.10
CA TRP A 73 -9.47 8.48 27.05
C TRP A 73 -8.65 7.64 28.05
N TYR A 74 -8.91 7.79 29.34
CA TYR A 74 -8.19 7.08 30.40
C TYR A 74 -9.02 5.92 30.96
N PRO A 75 -8.38 4.87 31.53
CA PRO A 75 -9.09 3.70 32.07
C PRO A 75 -10.15 3.99 33.15
N ASP A 76 -10.09 5.15 33.80
CA ASP A 76 -11.11 5.62 34.76
C ASP A 76 -12.34 6.27 34.09
N GLY A 77 -12.36 6.32 32.76
CA GLY A 77 -13.39 6.97 31.94
C GLY A 77 -13.17 8.47 31.72
N ALA A 78 -12.10 9.06 32.27
CA ALA A 78 -11.79 10.46 32.04
C ALA A 78 -11.39 10.70 30.58
N LEU A 79 -11.69 11.89 30.08
CA LEU A 79 -11.43 12.29 28.70
C LEU A 79 -10.74 13.64 28.67
N LYS A 80 -9.74 13.82 27.80
CA LYS A 80 -8.98 15.06 27.67
C LYS A 80 -8.70 15.39 26.20
N ASN A 81 -9.03 16.62 25.80
CA ASN A 81 -8.66 17.18 24.50
C ASN A 81 -7.20 17.66 24.59
N LEU A 82 -6.30 16.93 23.95
CA LEU A 82 -4.86 17.19 24.02
C LEU A 82 -4.44 18.40 23.16
N THR A 83 -5.04 18.57 21.98
CA THR A 83 -4.76 19.73 21.12
C THR A 83 -5.20 21.02 21.78
N ALA A 84 -6.42 21.07 22.31
CA ALA A 84 -6.93 22.24 23.01
C ALA A 84 -6.10 22.57 24.26
N ALA A 85 -5.71 21.55 25.06
CA ALA A 85 -4.86 21.74 26.22
C ALA A 85 -3.44 22.22 25.87
N ALA A 86 -2.96 21.94 24.65
CA ALA A 86 -1.70 22.44 24.11
C ALA A 86 -1.83 23.79 23.38
N GLY A 87 -3.03 24.38 23.33
CA GLY A 87 -3.30 25.68 22.70
C GLY A 87 -3.60 25.63 21.19
N TYR A 88 -3.97 24.47 20.66
CA TYR A 88 -4.35 24.28 19.27
C TYR A 88 -5.86 24.07 19.12
N GLY A 89 -6.39 24.43 17.95
CA GLY A 89 -7.80 24.28 17.61
C GLY A 89 -8.69 25.41 18.13
N THR A 90 -9.88 25.51 17.52
CA THR A 90 -10.86 26.55 17.83
C THR A 90 -12.27 25.99 17.82
N ASP A 91 -13.12 26.47 18.73
CA ASP A 91 -14.57 26.32 18.62
C ASP A 91 -15.17 27.39 17.69
N GLY A 92 -16.35 27.13 17.13
CA GLY A 92 -17.01 28.07 16.23
C GLY A 92 -16.32 28.20 14.88
N PHE A 93 -16.02 29.43 14.47
CA PHE A 93 -15.50 29.68 13.11
C PHE A 93 -14.08 29.11 12.93
N GLN A 94 -13.92 28.28 11.92
CA GLN A 94 -12.64 27.66 11.55
C GLN A 94 -11.93 28.55 10.52
N GLY A 95 -10.96 29.34 10.98
CA GLY A 95 -10.11 30.22 10.15
C GLY A 95 -8.62 29.89 10.29
N ALA A 96 -7.76 30.91 10.42
CA ALA A 96 -6.30 30.77 10.40
C ALA A 96 -5.70 29.79 11.44
N ASN A 97 -6.36 29.62 12.59
CA ASN A 97 -5.91 28.73 13.67
C ASN A 97 -6.67 27.39 13.71
N ALA A 98 -7.55 27.15 12.75
CA ALA A 98 -8.32 25.92 12.68
C ALA A 98 -7.40 24.72 12.42
N ILE A 99 -7.79 23.55 12.91
CA ILE A 99 -6.99 22.33 12.73
C ILE A 99 -7.84 21.16 12.27
N ALA A 100 -7.18 20.18 11.66
CA ALA A 100 -7.62 18.79 11.67
C ALA A 100 -6.41 17.92 12.00
N VAL A 101 -6.64 16.76 12.62
CA VAL A 101 -5.61 15.83 13.10
C VAL A 101 -5.90 14.44 12.55
N ARG A 102 -4.86 13.62 12.35
CA ARG A 102 -4.96 12.21 11.92
C ARG A 102 -3.72 11.39 12.29
N ASP A 103 -3.87 10.09 12.17
CA ASP A 103 -2.83 9.06 12.21
C ASP A 103 -1.88 9.16 13.42
N PRO A 104 -2.39 9.12 14.67
CA PRO A 104 -1.52 9.08 15.83
C PRO A 104 -0.75 7.76 15.92
N ALA A 105 0.51 7.80 16.35
CA ALA A 105 1.33 6.64 16.64
C ALA A 105 2.16 6.86 17.93
N ILE A 106 2.18 5.85 18.79
CA ILE A 106 2.84 5.91 20.11
C ILE A 106 4.32 5.52 19.99
N HIS A 107 5.19 6.32 20.62
CA HIS A 107 6.61 6.03 20.72
C HIS A 107 6.86 4.83 21.63
N TRP A 108 7.99 4.13 21.44
CA TRP A 108 8.31 2.88 22.14
C TRP A 108 8.25 2.97 23.67
N ASP A 109 8.61 4.11 24.26
CA ASP A 109 8.54 4.32 25.71
C ASP A 109 7.15 4.67 26.24
N GLY A 110 6.16 4.90 25.38
CA GLY A 110 4.79 5.26 25.75
C GLY A 110 4.63 6.69 26.29
N THR A 111 5.66 7.54 26.22
CA THR A 111 5.65 8.88 26.83
C THR A 111 5.32 10.01 25.86
N LYS A 112 5.43 9.74 24.55
CA LYS A 112 5.10 10.67 23.47
C LYS A 112 4.41 9.96 22.30
N ALA A 113 3.75 10.75 21.47
CA ALA A 113 3.12 10.29 20.23
C ALA A 113 3.50 11.21 19.07
N ILE A 114 3.52 10.67 17.85
CA ILE A 114 3.58 11.45 16.61
C ILE A 114 2.22 11.40 15.93
N PHE A 115 1.82 12.45 15.23
CA PHE A 115 0.57 12.53 14.47
C PHE A 115 0.72 13.54 13.34
N SER A 116 -0.24 13.56 12.41
CA SER A 116 -0.30 14.56 11.35
C SER A 116 -1.38 15.59 11.63
N MET A 117 -1.08 16.86 11.42
CA MET A 117 -1.99 17.97 11.63
C MET A 117 -1.89 18.98 10.49
N VAL A 118 -3.05 19.42 10.00
CA VAL A 118 -3.17 20.57 9.12
C VAL A 118 -3.60 21.77 9.97
N ILE A 119 -3.00 22.93 9.71
CA ILE A 119 -3.34 24.19 10.37
C ILE A 119 -3.83 25.19 9.31
N GLY A 120 -4.92 25.88 9.63
CA GLY A 120 -5.52 26.92 8.81
C GLY A 120 -6.69 26.42 7.98
N ALA A 121 -7.62 27.35 7.77
CA ALA A 121 -8.76 27.28 6.88
C ALA A 121 -9.05 28.70 6.35
N PRO A 122 -9.80 28.83 5.23
CA PRO A 122 -10.08 30.13 4.64
C PRO A 122 -10.75 31.07 5.66
N THR A 123 -10.21 32.27 5.81
CA THR A 123 -10.72 33.29 6.73
C THR A 123 -11.85 34.12 6.12
N GLU A 124 -11.98 34.09 4.80
CA GLU A 124 -12.95 34.86 4.02
C GLU A 124 -13.62 33.98 2.96
N GLN A 125 -14.83 34.36 2.55
CA GLN A 125 -15.53 33.70 1.45
C GLN A 125 -14.75 33.88 0.14
N TYR A 126 -14.76 32.85 -0.70
CA TYR A 126 -14.04 32.76 -1.98
C TYR A 126 -12.51 32.73 -1.88
N GLN A 127 -11.95 32.70 -0.67
CA GLN A 127 -10.52 32.55 -0.50
C GLN A 127 -10.11 31.10 -0.80
N VAL A 128 -9.27 30.94 -1.82
CA VAL A 128 -8.55 29.68 -2.09
C VAL A 128 -7.16 29.81 -1.49
N ALA A 129 -6.78 28.82 -0.69
CA ALA A 129 -5.47 28.76 -0.06
C ALA A 129 -4.98 27.31 -0.06
N THR A 130 -3.66 27.16 -0.06
CA THR A 130 -3.00 25.87 0.01
C THR A 130 -2.66 25.54 1.45
N TYR A 131 -2.97 24.32 1.84
CA TYR A 131 -2.68 23.77 3.16
C TYR A 131 -1.95 22.46 2.99
N TYR A 132 -1.18 22.09 4.01
CA TYR A 132 -0.42 20.85 4.02
C TYR A 132 -0.58 20.14 5.35
N TRP A 133 -0.80 18.83 5.29
CA TRP A 133 -0.60 17.97 6.45
C TRP A 133 0.88 17.95 6.81
N GLN A 134 1.17 18.16 8.09
CA GLN A 134 2.54 18.16 8.62
C GLN A 134 2.59 17.31 9.88
N LEU A 135 3.74 16.71 10.15
CA LEU A 135 4.01 15.84 11.30
C LEU A 135 4.30 16.68 12.55
N TYR A 136 3.71 16.30 13.68
CA TYR A 136 3.93 16.88 15.00
C TYR A 136 4.13 15.77 16.03
N GLU A 137 5.00 16.01 17.00
CA GLU A 137 5.11 15.18 18.20
C GLU A 137 4.40 15.84 19.37
N ILE A 138 3.82 15.01 20.24
CA ILE A 138 3.19 15.43 21.50
C ILE A 138 3.76 14.63 22.67
N SER A 139 4.12 15.32 23.74
CA SER A 139 4.44 14.74 25.07
C SER A 139 3.47 15.26 26.13
N GLY A 140 3.54 14.74 27.36
CA GLY A 140 2.67 15.18 28.46
C GLY A 140 1.29 14.52 28.40
N LEU A 141 1.27 13.22 28.12
CA LEU A 141 0.06 12.42 27.90
C LEU A 141 -0.66 12.02 29.19
N GLY A 142 -0.07 12.28 30.37
CA GLY A 142 -0.72 11.99 31.64
C GLY A 142 -1.96 12.85 31.89
N GLN A 143 -2.91 12.30 32.65
CA GLN A 143 -4.19 12.97 32.99
C GLN A 143 -3.95 14.38 33.57
N ASN A 144 -2.97 14.52 34.46
CA ASN A 144 -2.62 15.77 35.15
C ASN A 144 -1.45 16.54 34.49
N GLU A 145 -0.89 16.05 33.39
CA GLU A 145 0.24 16.70 32.71
C GLU A 145 -0.25 17.80 31.76
N THR A 146 0.61 18.75 31.40
CA THR A 146 0.30 19.72 30.34
C THR A 146 0.90 19.22 29.04
N PRO A 147 0.10 18.97 27.99
CA PRO A 147 0.65 18.50 26.74
C PRO A 147 1.49 19.58 26.05
N VAL A 148 2.56 19.14 25.39
CA VAL A 148 3.42 19.99 24.57
C VAL A 148 3.46 19.41 23.18
N ILE A 149 3.08 20.22 22.18
CA ILE A 149 3.10 19.84 20.76
C ILE A 149 4.24 20.59 20.08
N SER A 150 5.08 19.87 19.34
CA SER A 150 6.17 20.43 18.54
C SER A 150 6.13 19.88 17.11
N LYS A 151 6.26 20.78 16.13
CA LYS A 151 6.39 20.38 14.72
C LYS A 151 7.68 19.58 14.53
N VAL A 152 7.60 18.45 13.81
CA VAL A 152 8.79 17.66 13.46
C VAL A 152 9.68 18.50 12.53
N PRO A 153 10.97 18.71 12.88
CA PRO A 153 11.89 19.48 12.03
C PRO A 153 12.25 18.69 10.76
N ASN A 154 12.69 19.41 9.72
CA ASN A 154 13.24 18.85 8.47
C ASN A 154 12.31 17.98 7.61
N GLN A 155 11.04 17.82 7.98
CA GLN A 155 10.03 17.20 7.12
C GLN A 155 9.77 18.01 5.83
N PRO A 156 9.30 17.39 4.73
CA PRO A 156 8.93 18.12 3.51
C PRO A 156 7.88 19.20 3.77
N ALA A 157 8.25 20.47 3.59
CA ALA A 157 7.44 21.60 4.07
C ALA A 157 6.24 21.98 3.20
N ASN A 158 6.29 21.68 1.89
CA ASN A 158 5.27 22.06 0.89
C ASN A 158 4.58 20.84 0.29
N TYR A 159 4.44 19.79 1.10
CA TYR A 159 3.87 18.50 0.73
C TYR A 159 3.04 17.99 1.91
N ASN A 160 2.03 17.17 1.63
CA ASN A 160 1.28 16.47 2.65
C ASN A 160 2.13 15.33 3.19
N ASN A 161 2.40 15.34 4.50
CA ASN A 161 3.06 14.27 5.22
C ASN A 161 2.03 13.65 6.16
N ILE A 162 1.71 12.37 5.98
CA ILE A 162 0.68 11.66 6.73
C ILE A 162 1.15 10.27 7.19
N SER A 163 0.33 9.61 8.01
CA SER A 163 0.53 8.23 8.47
C SER A 163 1.92 7.93 9.07
N PRO A 164 2.42 8.73 10.03
CA PRO A 164 3.73 8.54 10.62
C PRO A 164 3.78 7.37 11.63
N ILE A 165 4.91 6.69 11.69
CA ILE A 165 5.31 5.75 12.73
C ILE A 165 6.77 5.98 13.15
N TYR A 166 7.16 5.46 14.30
CA TYR A 166 8.55 5.45 14.76
C TYR A 166 9.25 4.16 14.33
N GLY A 167 10.45 4.29 13.75
CA GLY A 167 11.38 3.18 13.55
C GLY A 167 12.08 2.76 14.85
N THR A 168 12.81 1.64 14.81
CA THR A 168 13.64 1.14 15.92
C THR A 168 14.81 2.06 16.24
N ASP A 169 15.24 2.87 15.29
CA ASP A 169 16.35 3.83 15.39
C ASP A 169 15.90 5.28 15.58
N ASP A 170 14.64 5.50 16.00
CA ASP A 170 14.01 6.81 16.22
C ASP A 170 13.83 7.67 14.97
N ARG A 171 14.13 7.14 13.78
CA ARG A 171 13.67 7.74 12.52
C ARG A 171 12.15 7.68 12.43
N ILE A 172 11.58 8.61 11.68
CA ILE A 172 10.15 8.68 11.41
C ILE A 172 9.90 8.09 10.03
N ILE A 173 9.10 7.02 9.96
CA ILE A 173 8.61 6.45 8.71
C ILE A 173 7.20 7.00 8.46
N PHE A 174 6.91 7.49 7.26
CA PHE A 174 5.65 8.17 6.94
C PHE A 174 5.37 8.13 5.44
N THR A 175 4.16 8.50 5.00
CA THR A 175 3.83 8.65 3.58
C THR A 175 3.73 10.13 3.21
N THR A 176 4.09 10.47 1.97
CA THR A 176 4.00 11.85 1.47
C THR A 176 3.68 11.90 -0.02
N ASP A 177 3.01 12.98 -0.45
CA ASP A 177 2.75 13.30 -1.86
C ASP A 177 3.92 14.03 -2.56
N ARG A 178 5.08 14.15 -1.90
CA ARG A 178 6.34 14.58 -2.52
C ARG A 178 6.71 13.64 -3.67
N PRO A 179 6.95 14.11 -4.90
CA PRO A 179 7.46 13.27 -5.98
C PRO A 179 8.76 12.55 -5.59
N ARG A 180 9.03 11.35 -6.11
CA ARG A 180 10.20 10.51 -5.73
C ARG A 180 11.51 11.29 -5.75
N SER A 181 11.72 12.14 -6.74
CA SER A 181 12.95 12.91 -6.93
C SER A 181 12.84 14.34 -6.36
N GLY A 182 11.63 14.76 -5.99
CA GLY A 182 11.35 16.02 -5.29
C GLY A 182 11.19 17.25 -6.16
N GLU A 183 11.21 17.10 -7.49
CA GLU A 183 11.00 18.22 -8.40
C GLU A 183 9.54 18.68 -8.37
N ALA A 184 9.35 19.98 -8.14
CA ALA A 184 8.03 20.55 -7.99
C ALA A 184 7.14 20.46 -9.24
N HIS A 185 7.71 20.39 -10.45
CA HIS A 185 6.93 20.30 -11.70
C HIS A 185 6.30 18.91 -11.93
N LEU A 186 6.75 17.89 -11.19
CA LEU A 186 6.13 16.56 -11.19
C LEU A 186 5.04 16.42 -10.12
N TYR A 187 4.78 17.47 -9.34
CA TYR A 187 3.75 17.48 -8.32
C TYR A 187 2.38 17.90 -8.88
N PRO A 188 1.29 17.22 -8.50
CA PRO A 188 1.26 15.95 -7.75
C PRO A 188 1.60 14.73 -8.63
N GLN A 189 2.07 13.65 -7.99
CA GLN A 189 1.97 12.33 -8.63
C GLN A 189 0.49 11.95 -8.76
N LEU A 190 0.11 11.42 -9.92
CA LEU A 190 -1.25 10.95 -10.19
C LEU A 190 -1.29 9.42 -10.18
N ASP A 191 -2.32 8.84 -9.56
CA ASP A 191 -2.50 7.39 -9.45
C ASP A 191 -2.82 6.72 -10.80
N GLU A 192 -2.75 5.38 -10.80
CA GLU A 192 -2.91 4.60 -12.03
C GLU A 192 -4.36 4.44 -12.50
N TYR A 193 -5.35 4.71 -11.64
CA TYR A 193 -6.77 4.46 -11.84
C TYR A 193 -7.53 5.71 -12.30
N GLU A 194 -7.52 6.79 -11.52
CA GLU A 194 -8.40 7.95 -11.71
C GLU A 194 -7.67 9.25 -12.08
N LEU A 195 -6.36 9.17 -12.33
CA LEU A 195 -5.49 10.35 -12.46
C LEU A 195 -5.66 11.31 -11.26
N ALA A 196 -6.00 10.79 -10.08
CA ALA A 196 -6.16 11.58 -8.88
C ALA A 196 -4.80 11.73 -8.18
N PRO A 197 -4.58 12.84 -7.46
CA PRO A 197 -3.39 12.99 -6.64
C PRO A 197 -3.27 11.83 -5.64
N THR A 198 -2.07 11.25 -5.52
CA THR A 198 -1.76 10.21 -4.54
C THR A 198 -0.43 10.44 -3.83
N VAL A 199 -0.21 9.74 -2.72
CA VAL A 199 1.11 9.70 -2.07
C VAL A 199 2.09 8.90 -2.93
N SER A 200 3.37 9.28 -2.94
CA SER A 200 4.39 8.63 -3.78
C SER A 200 4.96 7.34 -3.19
N GLY A 201 4.56 7.00 -1.96
CA GLY A 201 4.97 5.80 -1.23
C GLY A 201 5.49 6.11 0.19
N LEU A 202 6.30 5.21 0.74
CA LEU A 202 6.86 5.30 2.09
C LEU A 202 8.23 5.99 2.14
N TRP A 203 8.43 6.82 3.15
CA TRP A 203 9.63 7.62 3.38
C TRP A 203 10.13 7.50 4.81
N SER A 204 11.44 7.63 5.02
CA SER A 204 12.10 7.63 6.33
C SER A 204 12.90 8.91 6.54
N LEU A 205 12.60 9.66 7.59
CA LEU A 205 13.26 10.90 7.98
C LEU A 205 14.02 10.70 9.30
N ASP A 206 15.29 11.08 9.33
CA ASP A 206 15.96 11.44 10.58
C ASP A 206 15.71 12.93 10.87
N PRO A 207 14.88 13.27 11.87
CA PRO A 207 14.54 14.65 12.16
C PRO A 207 15.74 15.49 12.66
N ALA A 208 16.78 14.86 13.21
CA ALA A 208 17.95 15.58 13.73
C ALA A 208 18.85 16.06 12.59
N THR A 209 19.02 15.25 11.55
CA THR A 209 19.94 15.54 10.43
C THR A 209 19.25 16.04 9.16
N GLY A 210 17.95 15.75 9.00
CA GLY A 210 17.21 15.98 7.77
C GLY A 210 17.48 14.93 6.67
N ASP A 211 18.17 13.83 7.00
CA ASP A 211 18.37 12.71 6.08
C ASP A 211 17.02 12.05 5.77
N LEU A 212 16.53 12.26 4.55
CA LEU A 212 15.25 11.78 4.04
C LEU A 212 15.48 10.70 2.96
N ARG A 213 14.86 9.54 3.12
CA ARG A 213 15.04 8.37 2.24
C ARG A 213 13.69 7.83 1.76
N LEU A 214 13.57 7.52 0.47
CA LEU A 214 12.42 6.79 -0.07
C LEU A 214 12.60 5.29 0.20
N LEU A 215 11.67 4.69 0.94
CA LEU A 215 11.68 3.27 1.29
C LEU A 215 10.91 2.41 0.28
N ASN A 216 9.85 2.95 -0.30
CA ASN A 216 9.09 2.30 -1.36
C ASN A 216 8.51 3.37 -2.29
N HIS A 217 8.69 3.21 -3.60
CA HIS A 217 8.02 4.06 -4.60
C HIS A 217 6.73 3.36 -5.03
N ALA A 218 5.58 3.92 -4.68
CA ALA A 218 4.28 3.34 -5.00
C ALA A 218 3.55 4.27 -5.98
N PRO A 219 3.44 3.91 -7.27
CA PRO A 219 2.74 4.70 -8.28
C PRO A 219 1.30 5.08 -7.90
N SER A 220 0.59 4.16 -7.24
CA SER A 220 -0.79 4.35 -6.77
C SER A 220 -0.87 4.67 -5.27
N GLY A 221 0.18 4.38 -4.50
CA GLY A 221 0.37 4.83 -3.11
C GLY A 221 0.41 3.71 -2.06
N ASP A 222 1.03 4.06 -0.92
CA ASP A 222 1.13 3.22 0.28
C ASP A 222 0.31 3.84 1.42
N PHE A 223 -0.25 2.99 2.29
CA PHE A 223 -1.21 3.42 3.31
C PHE A 223 -0.98 2.72 4.65
N THR A 224 -1.18 3.50 5.73
CA THR A 224 -1.28 3.01 7.11
C THR A 224 -0.15 2.07 7.56
N PRO A 225 1.14 2.46 7.42
CA PRO A 225 2.25 1.61 7.85
C PRO A 225 2.21 1.32 9.36
N ILE A 226 2.75 0.16 9.74
CA ILE A 226 3.08 -0.23 11.11
C ILE A 226 4.48 -0.80 11.15
N LEU A 227 5.13 -0.77 12.31
CA LEU A 227 6.30 -1.60 12.59
C LEU A 227 5.88 -2.74 13.51
N ASP A 228 5.92 -3.96 12.98
CA ASP A 228 5.49 -5.16 13.69
C ASP A 228 6.54 -5.62 14.73
N SER A 229 6.16 -6.60 15.54
CA SER A 229 6.99 -7.15 16.61
C SER A 229 8.24 -7.91 16.11
N PHE A 230 8.31 -8.19 14.81
CA PHE A 230 9.44 -8.87 14.16
C PHE A 230 10.43 -7.90 13.50
N GLY A 231 10.12 -6.60 13.46
CA GLY A 231 10.96 -5.56 12.88
C GLY A 231 10.69 -5.31 11.39
N ARG A 232 9.56 -5.80 10.86
CA ARG A 232 9.09 -5.50 9.50
C ARG A 232 8.22 -4.26 9.51
N VAL A 233 8.42 -3.39 8.53
CA VAL A 233 7.45 -2.34 8.21
C VAL A 233 6.37 -2.98 7.36
N VAL A 234 5.15 -3.09 7.89
CA VAL A 234 3.98 -3.66 7.20
C VAL A 234 3.02 -2.54 6.83
N PHE A 235 2.48 -2.55 5.62
CA PHE A 235 1.61 -1.50 5.11
C PHE A 235 0.62 -2.05 4.09
N THR A 236 -0.37 -1.25 3.72
CA THR A 236 -1.25 -1.57 2.58
C THR A 236 -0.74 -0.83 1.35
N GLN A 237 -0.47 -1.53 0.26
CA GLN A 237 -0.17 -0.90 -1.04
C GLN A 237 -1.39 -1.01 -1.94
N TRP A 238 -1.63 0.03 -2.75
CA TRP A 238 -2.59 -0.07 -3.83
C TRP A 238 -1.94 -0.68 -5.07
N ASP A 239 -2.22 -1.95 -5.34
CA ASP A 239 -1.74 -2.64 -6.53
C ASP A 239 -2.76 -2.49 -7.65
N HIS A 240 -2.38 -1.69 -8.64
CA HIS A 240 -3.24 -1.24 -9.74
C HIS A 240 -2.47 -1.11 -11.06
N LEU A 241 -1.39 -1.87 -11.26
CA LEU A 241 -0.59 -1.80 -12.49
C LEU A 241 -1.43 -2.27 -13.69
N GLN A 242 -2.11 -1.32 -14.32
CA GLN A 242 -2.93 -1.45 -15.52
C GLN A 242 -2.71 -0.23 -16.42
N ARG A 243 -3.19 -0.30 -17.67
CA ARG A 243 -3.15 0.86 -18.58
C ARG A 243 -4.15 1.93 -18.16
N ASP A 244 -3.81 3.18 -18.46
CA ASP A 244 -4.59 4.38 -18.17
C ASP A 244 -5.97 4.29 -18.80
N GLN A 245 -7.00 4.25 -17.96
CA GLN A 245 -8.38 4.11 -18.41
C GLN A 245 -8.91 5.37 -19.11
N GLN A 246 -8.41 6.55 -18.74
CA GLN A 246 -8.75 7.82 -19.39
C GLN A 246 -8.07 7.91 -20.77
N ALA A 247 -6.88 7.32 -20.93
CA ALA A 247 -6.22 7.17 -22.23
C ALA A 247 -7.02 6.30 -23.19
N ASP A 248 -7.49 5.16 -22.69
CA ASP A 248 -8.32 4.23 -23.42
C ASP A 248 -9.64 4.89 -23.82
N GLY A 249 -10.21 5.70 -22.92
CA GLY A 249 -11.31 6.61 -23.18
C GLY A 249 -11.08 7.53 -24.37
N ASP A 250 -9.99 8.30 -24.33
CA ASP A 250 -9.60 9.21 -25.41
C ASP A 250 -9.31 8.49 -26.73
N ALA A 251 -8.69 7.31 -26.69
CA ALA A 251 -8.41 6.50 -27.87
C ALA A 251 -9.70 6.00 -28.53
N ASN A 252 -10.74 5.73 -27.73
CA ASN A 252 -12.02 5.21 -28.18
C ASN A 252 -13.13 6.26 -28.33
N ALA A 253 -12.84 7.53 -28.03
CA ALA A 253 -13.79 8.61 -28.21
C ALA A 253 -14.28 8.67 -29.67
N GLY A 254 -15.59 8.46 -29.88
CA GLY A 254 -16.22 8.47 -31.20
C GLY A 254 -16.07 7.19 -32.04
N THR A 255 -15.42 6.12 -31.53
CA THR A 255 -15.29 4.83 -32.25
C THR A 255 -16.49 3.91 -32.02
N GLY A 256 -17.31 4.17 -30.99
CA GLY A 256 -18.41 3.30 -30.55
C GLY A 256 -17.97 2.15 -29.64
N GLN A 257 -16.67 2.00 -29.36
CA GLN A 257 -16.11 0.99 -28.46
C GLN A 257 -15.82 1.62 -27.09
N ASN A 258 -16.80 1.66 -26.19
CA ASN A 258 -16.67 2.53 -25.02
C ASN A 258 -15.88 1.90 -23.85
N CYS A 259 -14.66 2.38 -23.58
CA CYS A 259 -13.84 1.95 -22.43
C CYS A 259 -14.16 2.67 -21.11
N ASP A 260 -14.85 3.83 -21.16
CA ASP A 260 -14.98 4.71 -19.99
C ASP A 260 -16.25 5.58 -19.96
N GLY A 261 -17.25 5.25 -20.75
CA GLY A 261 -18.49 6.05 -20.84
C GLY A 261 -18.47 7.13 -21.93
N GLY A 262 -17.38 7.31 -22.68
CA GLY A 262 -17.33 8.04 -23.95
C GLY A 262 -16.95 9.50 -23.76
N ALA A 263 -16.24 9.78 -22.66
CA ALA A 263 -15.72 11.10 -22.35
C ALA A 263 -14.35 11.29 -23.01
N THR A 264 -14.04 12.53 -23.35
CA THR A 264 -12.70 12.94 -23.77
C THR A 264 -12.01 13.53 -22.55
N TYR A 265 -10.76 13.19 -22.26
CA TYR A 265 -9.97 13.66 -21.11
C TYR A 265 -8.80 14.53 -21.56
N GLY A 266 -8.36 14.39 -22.81
CA GLY A 266 -7.23 15.14 -23.38
C GLY A 266 -5.90 14.63 -22.84
N THR A 267 -5.74 13.32 -22.74
CA THR A 267 -4.53 12.62 -22.30
C THR A 267 -3.43 12.65 -23.36
N PHE A 268 -2.20 12.76 -22.88
CA PHE A 268 -0.98 12.76 -23.68
C PHE A 268 0.24 12.32 -22.85
N ASN A 269 1.33 11.97 -23.50
CA ASN A 269 2.61 11.68 -22.89
C ASN A 269 3.56 12.90 -23.00
N TYR A 270 4.32 13.16 -21.93
CA TYR A 270 5.51 14.00 -22.00
C TYR A 270 6.70 13.18 -22.54
N SER A 271 7.66 13.84 -23.20
CA SER A 271 8.86 13.18 -23.74
C SER A 271 9.75 12.54 -22.67
N ASP A 272 9.76 13.13 -21.48
CA ASP A 272 10.59 12.73 -20.33
C ASP A 272 10.09 13.43 -19.04
N GLU A 273 10.72 13.15 -17.90
CA GLU A 273 10.37 13.73 -16.60
C GLU A 273 10.89 15.17 -16.39
N SER A 274 11.57 15.80 -17.36
CA SER A 274 12.12 17.14 -17.18
C SER A 274 11.04 18.24 -17.17
N ALA A 275 11.38 19.38 -16.59
CA ALA A 275 10.48 20.54 -16.48
C ALA A 275 10.10 21.14 -17.86
N ASN A 276 10.96 20.96 -18.86
CA ASN A 276 10.76 21.46 -20.23
C ASN A 276 10.39 20.34 -21.21
N ALA A 277 9.97 19.17 -20.70
CA ALA A 277 9.59 18.04 -21.53
C ALA A 277 8.54 18.43 -22.57
N ALA A 278 8.72 17.96 -23.80
CA ALA A 278 7.78 18.22 -24.86
C ALA A 278 6.48 17.44 -24.63
N ILE A 279 5.34 18.07 -24.92
CA ILE A 279 4.04 17.38 -25.01
C ILE A 279 4.00 16.66 -26.35
N LEU A 280 3.78 15.35 -26.32
CA LEU A 280 3.68 14.51 -27.50
C LEU A 280 2.21 14.34 -27.89
N ASP A 281 1.94 14.22 -29.19
CA ASP A 281 0.67 13.68 -29.69
C ASP A 281 0.68 12.15 -29.63
N ASP A 282 0.97 11.64 -28.44
CA ASP A 282 1.07 10.23 -28.12
C ASP A 282 0.44 9.99 -26.75
N ARG A 283 -0.24 8.84 -26.62
CA ARG A 283 -0.76 8.34 -25.34
C ARG A 283 -0.55 6.84 -25.22
N SER A 284 0.40 6.29 -25.97
CA SER A 284 0.73 4.88 -25.93
C SER A 284 1.25 4.47 -24.56
N GLU A 285 0.92 3.24 -24.18
CA GLU A 285 1.51 2.51 -23.07
C GLU A 285 1.95 1.16 -23.62
N ILE A 286 3.14 0.72 -23.21
CA ILE A 286 3.76 -0.52 -23.71
C ILE A 286 3.59 -1.68 -22.74
N PHE A 287 3.29 -1.37 -21.48
CA PHE A 287 3.16 -2.32 -20.38
C PHE A 287 2.17 -1.73 -19.37
N PRO A 288 1.31 -2.56 -18.73
CA PRO A 288 1.13 -4.00 -18.94
C PRO A 288 0.28 -4.29 -20.20
N GLU A 289 -0.39 -5.43 -20.26
CA GLU A 289 -1.31 -5.79 -21.35
C GLU A 289 -2.43 -4.74 -21.53
N PRO A 290 -2.99 -4.59 -22.75
CA PRO A 290 -4.18 -3.75 -22.95
C PRO A 290 -5.35 -4.15 -22.05
N ARG A 291 -6.20 -3.19 -21.68
CA ARG A 291 -7.47 -3.50 -21.00
C ARG A 291 -8.42 -4.24 -21.95
N ALA A 292 -9.29 -5.10 -21.42
CA ALA A 292 -10.19 -5.94 -22.22
C ALA A 292 -11.09 -5.17 -23.21
N CYS A 293 -11.38 -3.89 -22.91
CA CYS A 293 -12.18 -3.03 -23.80
C CYS A 293 -11.41 -2.54 -25.04
N ARG A 294 -10.06 -2.66 -25.07
CA ARG A 294 -9.20 -2.26 -26.20
C ARG A 294 -9.08 -3.36 -27.26
N GLY A 295 -10.22 -3.72 -27.86
CA GLY A 295 -10.27 -4.75 -28.89
C GLY A 295 -9.37 -4.48 -30.10
N ASP A 296 -9.08 -3.21 -30.39
CA ASP A 296 -8.12 -2.78 -31.42
C ASP A 296 -6.68 -3.21 -31.11
N LEU A 297 -6.27 -3.17 -29.84
CA LEU A 297 -4.94 -3.61 -29.39
C LEU A 297 -4.86 -5.12 -29.15
N LEU A 298 -6.00 -5.75 -28.83
CA LEU A 298 -6.06 -7.20 -28.60
C LEU A 298 -6.19 -8.00 -29.91
N ALA A 299 -6.73 -7.39 -30.98
CA ALA A 299 -6.92 -8.05 -32.26
C ALA A 299 -5.61 -8.62 -32.83
N GLY A 300 -5.60 -9.92 -33.14
CA GLY A 300 -4.42 -10.61 -33.68
C GLY A 300 -3.38 -11.00 -32.64
N THR A 301 -3.62 -10.70 -31.36
CA THR A 301 -2.83 -11.20 -30.22
C THR A 301 -3.54 -12.37 -29.56
N ASN A 302 -2.85 -13.05 -28.65
CA ASN A 302 -3.45 -14.03 -27.74
C ASN A 302 -3.74 -13.44 -26.35
N LEU A 303 -3.62 -12.13 -26.12
CA LEU A 303 -3.85 -11.55 -24.79
C LEU A 303 -5.35 -11.51 -24.47
N ALA A 304 -5.73 -11.86 -23.24
CA ALA A 304 -7.12 -11.81 -22.77
C ALA A 304 -7.54 -10.40 -22.31
N GLY A 305 -6.56 -9.52 -22.10
CA GLY A 305 -6.73 -8.20 -21.50
C GLY A 305 -6.47 -8.22 -19.99
N HIS A 306 -6.06 -7.08 -19.44
CA HIS A 306 -5.66 -6.99 -18.04
C HIS A 306 -6.27 -5.78 -17.33
N SER A 307 -6.82 -6.04 -16.15
CA SER A 307 -7.26 -5.04 -15.18
C SER A 307 -7.24 -5.69 -13.82
N PHE A 308 -6.71 -5.01 -12.81
CA PHE A 308 -6.86 -5.43 -11.43
C PHE A 308 -6.78 -4.22 -10.51
N ASN A 309 -7.47 -4.30 -9.37
CA ASN A 309 -7.62 -3.19 -8.45
C ASN A 309 -7.71 -3.73 -7.02
N HIS A 310 -6.58 -3.87 -6.33
CA HIS A 310 -6.56 -4.47 -4.99
C HIS A 310 -5.66 -3.70 -4.04
N PHE A 311 -6.06 -3.68 -2.77
CA PHE A 311 -5.26 -3.15 -1.67
C PHE A 311 -4.71 -4.33 -0.86
N LEU A 312 -3.42 -4.63 -1.05
CA LEU A 312 -2.76 -5.83 -0.50
C LEU A 312 -1.82 -5.48 0.66
N PRO A 313 -1.57 -6.42 1.59
CA PRO A 313 -0.59 -6.23 2.65
C PRO A 313 0.84 -6.42 2.13
N TRP A 314 1.70 -5.42 2.29
CA TRP A 314 3.12 -5.47 1.93
C TRP A 314 4.01 -5.39 3.16
N GLN A 315 5.24 -5.87 3.02
CA GLN A 315 6.30 -5.74 4.00
C GLN A 315 7.61 -5.25 3.37
N ILE A 316 8.40 -4.51 4.15
CA ILE A 316 9.80 -4.15 3.88
C ILE A 316 10.59 -4.15 5.20
N ASN A 317 11.92 -4.17 5.11
CA ASN A 317 12.78 -3.77 6.23
C ASN A 317 12.75 -2.26 6.44
N GLU A 318 13.18 -1.78 7.62
CA GLU A 318 13.20 -0.34 7.94
C GLU A 318 14.13 0.50 7.04
N ASP A 319 15.04 -0.14 6.30
CA ASP A 319 15.88 0.51 5.28
C ASP A 319 15.27 0.47 3.88
N GLY A 320 14.10 -0.13 3.71
CA GLY A 320 13.36 -0.28 2.45
C GLY A 320 13.72 -1.55 1.66
N THR A 321 14.67 -2.35 2.14
CA THR A 321 15.06 -3.62 1.49
C THR A 321 14.02 -4.71 1.71
N GLU A 322 14.13 -5.80 0.95
CA GLU A 322 13.30 -7.01 1.11
C GLU A 322 11.80 -6.78 0.89
N GLY A 323 11.45 -5.92 -0.06
CA GLY A 323 10.06 -5.65 -0.42
C GLY A 323 9.35 -6.86 -1.02
N GLU A 324 8.21 -7.21 -0.45
CA GLU A 324 7.30 -8.26 -0.91
C GLU A 324 5.90 -8.08 -0.30
N ILE A 325 4.90 -8.74 -0.90
CA ILE A 325 3.60 -8.92 -0.26
C ILE A 325 3.82 -9.73 1.03
N LEU A 326 3.17 -9.36 2.14
CA LEU A 326 3.35 -9.94 3.47
C LEU A 326 3.37 -11.47 3.40
N ASN A 327 4.48 -12.11 3.79
CA ASN A 327 4.65 -13.57 3.74
C ASN A 327 4.39 -14.20 2.35
N HIS A 328 4.55 -13.46 1.25
CA HIS A 328 4.14 -13.86 -0.10
C HIS A 328 2.62 -14.13 -0.27
N LEU A 329 1.75 -13.55 0.57
CA LEU A 329 0.29 -13.71 0.50
C LEU A 329 -0.33 -13.11 -0.76
N GLY A 330 -0.32 -13.85 -1.85
CA GLY A 330 -0.79 -13.41 -3.14
C GLY A 330 -2.32 -13.36 -3.26
N ARG A 331 -2.76 -13.11 -4.49
CA ARG A 331 -4.19 -13.12 -4.84
C ARG A 331 -4.78 -14.53 -4.76
N HIS A 332 -3.96 -15.56 -4.92
CA HIS A 332 -4.34 -16.96 -4.81
C HIS A 332 -4.77 -17.33 -3.39
N GLU A 333 -4.19 -16.68 -2.38
CA GLU A 333 -4.56 -16.87 -0.98
C GLU A 333 -5.74 -15.97 -0.60
N LEU A 334 -5.75 -14.72 -1.08
CA LEU A 334 -6.64 -13.68 -0.55
C LEU A 334 -7.93 -13.47 -1.36
N HIS A 335 -7.91 -13.61 -2.69
CA HIS A 335 -9.02 -13.17 -3.55
C HIS A 335 -9.93 -14.31 -4.00
N GLY A 336 -11.06 -13.95 -4.61
CA GLY A 336 -12.04 -14.91 -5.13
C GLY A 336 -11.98 -15.13 -6.64
N TYR A 337 -11.29 -14.26 -7.39
CA TYR A 337 -11.23 -14.31 -8.85
C TYR A 337 -9.90 -13.76 -9.38
N ILE A 338 -9.31 -14.43 -10.37
CA ILE A 338 -8.12 -13.96 -11.10
C ILE A 338 -8.29 -14.37 -12.57
N PRO A 339 -8.31 -13.43 -13.53
CA PRO A 339 -8.51 -13.76 -14.94
C PRO A 339 -7.27 -14.43 -15.55
N ALA A 340 -7.49 -15.27 -16.56
CA ALA A 340 -6.43 -15.75 -17.44
C ALA A 340 -5.80 -14.57 -18.20
N SER A 341 -4.48 -14.61 -18.39
CA SER A 341 -3.73 -13.56 -19.10
C SER A 341 -3.77 -13.71 -20.62
N ILE A 342 -3.96 -14.94 -21.10
CA ILE A 342 -3.95 -15.26 -22.52
C ILE A 342 -5.15 -16.12 -22.89
N THR A 343 -5.42 -16.16 -24.19
CA THR A 343 -6.38 -17.00 -24.88
C THR A 343 -5.61 -18.04 -25.73
N GLY A 344 -6.26 -19.15 -26.07
CA GLY A 344 -5.70 -20.15 -26.97
C GLY A 344 -4.83 -21.24 -26.33
N ASP A 345 -4.67 -21.25 -25.01
CA ASP A 345 -4.14 -22.38 -24.23
C ASP A 345 -5.17 -22.79 -23.18
N GLU A 346 -5.64 -24.03 -23.26
CA GLU A 346 -6.67 -24.56 -22.34
C GLU A 346 -6.14 -24.78 -20.92
N ASN A 347 -4.83 -24.77 -20.72
CA ASN A 347 -4.20 -24.93 -19.42
C ASN A 347 -4.05 -23.60 -18.66
N VAL A 348 -4.05 -22.46 -19.37
CA VAL A 348 -4.04 -21.13 -18.74
C VAL A 348 -5.49 -20.71 -18.48
N VAL A 349 -5.89 -20.77 -17.22
CA VAL A 349 -7.31 -20.72 -16.83
C VAL A 349 -7.58 -19.63 -15.80
N GLU A 350 -8.79 -19.09 -15.82
CA GLU A 350 -9.28 -18.19 -14.79
C GLU A 350 -9.39 -18.91 -13.45
N TYR A 351 -9.04 -18.23 -12.36
CA TYR A 351 -9.37 -18.65 -11.01
C TYR A 351 -10.69 -18.01 -10.59
N TYR A 352 -11.61 -18.78 -10.03
CA TYR A 352 -12.90 -18.32 -9.48
C TYR A 352 -13.25 -19.09 -8.18
N GLY A 353 -12.24 -19.62 -7.49
CA GLY A 353 -12.41 -20.45 -6.28
C GLY A 353 -12.60 -21.94 -6.56
N GLN A 354 -12.23 -22.43 -7.75
CA GLN A 354 -12.41 -23.82 -8.16
C GLN A 354 -11.41 -24.79 -7.55
N TYR A 355 -10.27 -24.30 -7.03
CA TYR A 355 -9.24 -25.12 -6.41
C TYR A 355 -9.37 -25.12 -4.88
N SER A 356 -9.10 -26.27 -4.27
CA SER A 356 -8.98 -26.36 -2.82
C SER A 356 -7.73 -25.62 -2.38
N ARG A 357 -7.87 -24.67 -1.47
CA ARG A 357 -6.78 -23.93 -0.82
C ARG A 357 -6.98 -23.93 0.68
N PHE A 358 -5.95 -23.62 1.45
CA PHE A 358 -6.07 -23.56 2.91
C PHE A 358 -7.00 -22.43 3.36
N ASN A 359 -6.83 -21.22 2.81
CA ASN A 359 -7.71 -20.11 3.12
C ASN A 359 -9.09 -20.25 2.43
N GLN A 360 -10.12 -20.59 3.18
CA GLN A 360 -11.49 -20.67 2.64
C GLN A 360 -12.21 -19.30 2.58
N ASN A 361 -11.62 -18.24 3.12
CA ASN A 361 -12.25 -16.93 3.30
C ASN A 361 -11.60 -15.89 2.40
N ARG A 362 -12.29 -15.48 1.34
CA ARG A 362 -11.82 -14.43 0.42
C ARG A 362 -12.09 -13.03 0.97
N ILE A 363 -11.22 -12.10 0.66
CA ILE A 363 -11.39 -10.66 0.89
C ILE A 363 -11.34 -9.91 -0.43
N LEU A 364 -11.80 -8.66 -0.44
CA LEU A 364 -11.61 -7.74 -1.56
C LEU A 364 -10.33 -6.92 -1.33
N ASN A 365 -10.22 -6.30 -0.16
CA ASN A 365 -9.13 -5.42 0.23
C ASN A 365 -8.68 -5.73 1.66
N LEU A 366 -7.45 -5.37 2.01
CA LEU A 366 -6.98 -5.40 3.40
C LEU A 366 -6.43 -4.04 3.82
N LEU A 367 -7.26 -3.30 4.54
CA LEU A 367 -7.00 -1.91 4.93
C LEU A 367 -6.72 -1.80 6.44
N GLN A 368 -6.03 -0.72 6.84
CA GLN A 368 -5.89 -0.28 8.25
C GLN A 368 -5.34 -1.36 9.18
N MET A 369 -4.33 -2.10 8.72
CA MET A 369 -3.79 -3.22 9.46
C MET A 369 -3.14 -2.82 10.79
N ARG A 370 -3.31 -3.67 11.80
CA ARG A 370 -2.67 -3.57 13.12
C ARG A 370 -2.29 -4.96 13.62
N GLU A 371 -1.10 -5.11 14.17
CA GLU A 371 -0.68 -6.33 14.85
C GLU A 371 -1.25 -6.37 16.28
N SER A 372 -1.73 -7.53 16.70
CA SER A 372 -2.10 -7.81 18.08
C SER A 372 -0.87 -7.89 18.95
N SER A 373 -0.81 -7.03 19.96
CA SER A 373 0.26 -7.08 20.93
C SER A 373 0.17 -8.23 21.93
N ALA A 374 -1.02 -8.82 22.09
CA ALA A 374 -1.22 -10.02 22.90
C ALA A 374 -0.73 -11.30 22.18
N THR A 375 -0.74 -11.28 20.85
CA THR A 375 -0.36 -12.42 20.00
C THR A 375 0.47 -11.93 18.81
N PRO A 376 1.82 -11.84 18.95
CA PRO A 376 2.72 -11.51 17.86
C PRO A 376 2.44 -12.33 16.59
N GLY A 377 2.36 -11.67 15.44
CA GLY A 377 2.02 -12.28 14.15
C GLY A 377 0.53 -12.41 13.85
N LEU A 378 -0.37 -12.10 14.79
CA LEU A 378 -1.81 -11.98 14.51
C LEU A 378 -2.15 -10.55 14.11
N TYR A 379 -2.57 -10.34 12.87
CA TYR A 379 -2.98 -9.04 12.35
C TYR A 379 -4.49 -8.92 12.28
N PHE A 380 -5.01 -7.74 12.58
CA PHE A 380 -6.38 -7.33 12.31
C PHE A 380 -6.38 -6.28 11.21
N GLY A 381 -7.41 -6.27 10.37
CA GLY A 381 -7.61 -5.29 9.32
C GLY A 381 -9.06 -5.22 8.89
N ILE A 382 -9.34 -4.42 7.87
CA ILE A 382 -10.67 -4.20 7.33
C ILE A 382 -10.75 -4.70 5.88
N ASP A 383 -11.71 -5.58 5.61
CA ASP A 383 -12.16 -5.88 4.26
C ASP A 383 -13.34 -4.97 3.91
N ALA A 384 -13.16 -4.10 2.92
CA ALA A 384 -14.12 -3.08 2.54
C ALA A 384 -14.13 -2.82 1.03
N PRO A 385 -15.24 -2.28 0.50
CA PRO A 385 -15.28 -1.71 -0.84
C PRO A 385 -14.30 -0.53 -0.96
N GLU A 386 -13.91 -0.23 -2.20
CA GLU A 386 -13.04 0.92 -2.51
C GLU A 386 -13.72 2.27 -2.24
N PHE A 387 -15.03 2.35 -2.44
CA PHE A 387 -15.80 3.59 -2.40
C PHE A 387 -17.06 3.49 -1.56
N GLY A 388 -17.50 4.65 -1.07
CA GLY A 388 -18.80 4.88 -0.46
C GLY A 388 -18.91 4.53 1.01
N THR A 389 -17.87 3.92 1.60
CA THR A 389 -17.88 3.44 2.99
C THR A 389 -16.85 4.11 3.89
N HIS A 390 -16.05 5.07 3.39
CA HIS A 390 -14.96 5.66 4.16
C HIS A 390 -14.01 4.58 4.67
N ALA A 391 -13.57 3.69 3.77
CA ALA A 391 -12.71 2.55 4.10
C ALA A 391 -13.26 1.68 5.26
N ALA A 392 -14.58 1.65 5.48
CA ALA A 392 -15.23 0.85 6.50
C ALA A 392 -15.89 -0.40 5.89
N GLY A 393 -15.89 -1.49 6.65
CA GLY A 393 -16.37 -2.78 6.21
C GLY A 393 -16.27 -3.83 7.31
N GLN A 394 -15.85 -5.04 6.95
CA GLN A 394 -15.76 -6.19 7.82
C GLN A 394 -14.42 -6.20 8.56
N VAL A 395 -14.43 -6.48 9.87
CA VAL A 395 -13.21 -6.77 10.60
C VAL A 395 -12.77 -8.20 10.28
N VAL A 396 -11.53 -8.33 9.82
CA VAL A 396 -10.89 -9.62 9.55
C VAL A 396 -9.59 -9.73 10.35
N SER A 397 -9.12 -10.96 10.54
CA SER A 397 -7.79 -11.21 11.08
C SER A 397 -7.05 -12.29 10.30
N LEU A 398 -5.72 -12.27 10.37
CA LEU A 398 -4.85 -13.30 9.82
C LEU A 398 -3.64 -13.53 10.72
N ASN A 399 -3.25 -14.79 10.90
CA ASN A 399 -2.04 -15.15 11.63
C ASN A 399 -0.90 -15.37 10.62
N ALA A 400 0.01 -14.40 10.50
CA ALA A 400 1.10 -14.36 9.54
C ALA A 400 2.45 -14.02 10.20
N PRO A 401 2.95 -14.85 11.15
CA PRO A 401 4.32 -14.70 11.64
C PRO A 401 5.30 -14.97 10.49
N PRO A 402 6.51 -14.36 10.47
CA PRO A 402 7.46 -14.49 9.36
C PRO A 402 7.88 -15.92 8.98
N THR A 403 7.69 -16.88 9.90
CA THR A 403 8.07 -18.29 9.71
C THR A 403 6.99 -19.16 9.08
N LEU A 404 5.79 -18.60 8.83
CA LEU A 404 4.67 -19.32 8.25
C LEU A 404 4.56 -18.95 6.77
N ASP A 405 4.50 -19.94 5.89
CA ASP A 405 4.32 -19.75 4.47
C ASP A 405 2.87 -19.34 4.12
N ALA A 406 2.69 -18.79 2.91
CA ALA A 406 1.41 -18.28 2.44
C ALA A 406 0.31 -19.35 2.38
N ASP A 407 0.65 -20.59 2.02
CA ASP A 407 -0.29 -21.71 1.89
C ASP A 407 -0.89 -22.16 3.23
N HIS A 408 -0.32 -21.73 4.35
CA HIS A 408 -0.81 -22.08 5.70
C HIS A 408 -1.39 -20.88 6.46
N ILE A 409 -1.64 -19.77 5.77
CA ILE A 409 -2.27 -18.59 6.34
C ILE A 409 -3.72 -18.51 5.89
N GLN A 410 -4.63 -18.22 6.82
CA GLN A 410 -6.06 -18.10 6.57
C GLN A 410 -6.61 -16.79 7.11
N ILE A 411 -7.53 -16.19 6.35
CA ILE A 411 -8.38 -15.10 6.83
C ILE A 411 -9.43 -15.66 7.79
N THR A 412 -9.58 -15.01 8.95
CA THR A 412 -10.70 -15.22 9.85
C THR A 412 -11.65 -14.02 9.78
N TYR A 413 -12.93 -14.29 9.54
CA TYR A 413 -13.99 -13.29 9.61
C TYR A 413 -14.33 -13.00 11.08
N VAL A 414 -13.79 -11.91 11.62
CA VAL A 414 -14.01 -11.51 13.03
C VAL A 414 -15.43 -10.99 13.20
N THR A 415 -15.89 -10.09 12.32
CA THR A 415 -17.30 -9.72 12.20
C THR A 415 -17.96 -10.51 11.07
N HIS A 416 -19.30 -10.58 11.05
CA HIS A 416 -20.03 -11.34 10.04
C HIS A 416 -19.78 -10.83 8.61
N ARG A 417 -19.83 -11.71 7.60
CA ARG A 417 -19.51 -11.36 6.19
C ARG A 417 -20.42 -10.28 5.61
N ASP A 418 -21.67 -10.22 6.04
CA ASP A 418 -22.61 -9.17 5.63
C ASP A 418 -22.10 -7.76 5.92
N THR A 419 -21.17 -7.59 6.88
CA THR A 419 -20.55 -6.30 7.22
C THR A 419 -19.45 -5.86 6.23
N SER A 420 -19.13 -6.68 5.21
CA SER A 420 -18.04 -6.41 4.26
C SER A 420 -18.34 -5.31 3.23
N GLY A 421 -19.55 -4.79 3.20
CA GLY A 421 -19.96 -3.73 2.28
C GLY A 421 -21.34 -3.21 2.62
N THR A 422 -21.91 -2.39 1.75
CA THR A 422 -23.20 -1.72 2.01
C THR A 422 -24.39 -2.56 1.58
N ASP A 423 -25.50 -2.45 2.30
CA ASP A 423 -26.79 -3.05 1.96
C ASP A 423 -27.96 -2.10 2.34
N ASP A 424 -28.81 -1.77 1.36
CA ASP A 424 -30.05 -1.02 1.54
C ASP A 424 -31.17 -1.86 2.18
N THR A 425 -31.03 -3.19 2.15
CA THR A 425 -31.98 -4.18 2.68
C THR A 425 -31.27 -5.20 3.57
N PRO A 426 -30.58 -4.75 4.63
CA PRO A 426 -29.65 -5.58 5.40
C PRO A 426 -30.31 -6.83 5.98
N GLY A 427 -29.60 -7.95 5.87
CA GLY A 427 -29.88 -9.16 6.63
C GLY A 427 -29.71 -8.94 8.15
N ALA A 428 -30.20 -9.88 8.95
CA ALA A 428 -30.13 -9.79 10.42
C ALA A 428 -28.70 -9.76 10.98
N ASP A 429 -27.72 -10.23 10.19
CA ASP A 429 -26.32 -10.33 10.59
C ASP A 429 -25.48 -9.11 10.18
N HIS A 430 -26.06 -8.19 9.40
CA HIS A 430 -25.40 -6.93 9.04
C HIS A 430 -25.46 -5.95 10.23
N SER A 431 -24.44 -6.01 11.08
CA SER A 431 -24.36 -5.20 12.31
C SER A 431 -23.90 -3.75 12.11
N GLY A 432 -23.59 -3.35 10.87
CA GLY A 432 -23.05 -2.03 10.53
C GLY A 432 -21.67 -2.16 9.88
N LEU A 433 -20.95 -1.05 9.77
CA LEU A 433 -19.62 -0.98 9.15
C LEU A 433 -18.56 -0.60 10.20
N TYR A 434 -17.40 -1.25 10.08
CA TYR A 434 -16.30 -1.17 11.02
C TYR A 434 -15.05 -0.59 10.36
N ARG A 435 -14.26 0.17 11.12
CA ARG A 435 -12.95 0.66 10.70
C ARG A 435 -11.99 0.79 11.89
N ASP A 436 -10.72 1.05 11.58
CA ASP A 436 -9.61 1.25 12.51
C ASP A 436 -9.55 0.22 13.66
N PRO A 437 -9.42 -1.09 13.38
CA PRO A 437 -9.37 -2.10 14.44
C PRO A 437 -8.08 -1.97 15.25
N LEU A 438 -8.22 -1.81 16.56
CA LEU A 438 -7.12 -1.70 17.52
C LEU A 438 -7.18 -2.89 18.51
N PRO A 439 -6.40 -3.96 18.27
CA PRO A 439 -6.21 -5.01 19.26
C PRO A 439 -5.38 -4.49 20.45
N LEU A 440 -5.94 -4.57 21.65
CA LEU A 440 -5.33 -4.08 22.90
C LEU A 440 -4.44 -5.14 23.56
N ALA A 441 -3.65 -4.71 24.54
CA ALA A 441 -2.72 -5.59 25.27
C ALA A 441 -3.41 -6.74 26.05
N ASP A 442 -4.70 -6.60 26.37
CA ASP A 442 -5.50 -7.63 27.04
C ASP A 442 -6.21 -8.59 26.07
N GLY A 443 -6.02 -8.40 24.76
CA GLY A 443 -6.64 -9.20 23.70
C GLY A 443 -8.04 -8.75 23.29
N SER A 444 -8.62 -7.75 23.94
CA SER A 444 -9.84 -7.09 23.44
C SER A 444 -9.54 -6.23 22.21
N VAL A 445 -10.56 -5.89 21.42
CA VAL A 445 -10.39 -5.09 20.20
C VAL A 445 -11.33 -3.89 20.23
N VAL A 446 -10.76 -2.69 20.09
CA VAL A 446 -11.52 -1.46 19.88
C VAL A 446 -11.67 -1.21 18.38
N VAL A 447 -12.83 -0.70 17.96
CA VAL A 447 -13.14 -0.36 16.57
C VAL A 447 -13.84 1.00 16.52
N ALA A 448 -13.67 1.73 15.43
CA ALA A 448 -14.61 2.79 15.05
C ALA A 448 -15.76 2.15 14.26
N HIS A 449 -17.00 2.43 14.65
CA HIS A 449 -18.16 1.73 14.11
C HIS A 449 -19.34 2.67 13.87
N THR A 450 -20.03 2.46 12.75
CA THR A 450 -21.38 3.01 12.49
C THR A 450 -22.39 1.88 12.31
N SER A 451 -23.59 2.05 12.86
CA SER A 451 -24.69 1.08 12.68
C SER A 451 -25.43 1.23 11.35
N GLU A 452 -25.09 2.24 10.55
CA GLU A 452 -25.61 2.38 9.19
C GLU A 452 -25.10 1.22 8.32
N THR A 453 -25.94 0.75 7.41
CA THR A 453 -25.63 -0.34 6.49
C THR A 453 -25.54 0.14 5.06
N ARG A 454 -26.09 1.32 4.76
CA ARG A 454 -26.14 1.88 3.40
C ARG A 454 -24.84 2.59 3.04
N GLU A 455 -24.65 2.90 1.77
CA GLU A 455 -23.59 3.82 1.34
C GLU A 455 -23.77 5.20 1.98
N ASP A 456 -22.66 5.84 2.39
CA ASP A 456 -22.75 7.19 2.96
C ASP A 456 -23.23 8.20 1.92
N ARG A 457 -23.95 9.22 2.39
CA ARG A 457 -24.46 10.29 1.55
C ARG A 457 -24.75 11.52 2.40
N ASN A 458 -24.65 12.70 1.79
CA ASN A 458 -25.18 13.92 2.40
C ASN A 458 -26.72 13.91 2.36
N GLU A 459 -27.35 13.71 3.52
CA GLU A 459 -28.81 13.81 3.72
C GLU A 459 -29.25 15.24 4.07
N GLY A 460 -28.30 16.14 4.29
CA GLY A 460 -28.52 17.56 4.57
C GLY A 460 -28.38 18.45 3.33
N SER A 461 -27.95 19.70 3.55
CA SER A 461 -27.59 20.63 2.47
C SER A 461 -26.07 20.80 2.36
N ARG A 462 -25.60 21.59 1.38
CA ARG A 462 -24.18 21.96 1.30
C ARG A 462 -23.75 22.81 2.50
N GLU A 463 -24.62 23.71 2.94
CA GLU A 463 -24.40 24.62 4.09
C GLU A 463 -24.57 23.91 5.45
N GLN A 464 -25.33 22.83 5.50
CA GLN A 464 -25.57 22.02 6.70
C GLN A 464 -25.49 20.53 6.34
N PRO A 465 -24.28 20.01 6.11
CA PRO A 465 -24.10 18.62 5.71
C PRO A 465 -24.51 17.67 6.82
N GLN A 466 -25.13 16.56 6.45
CA GLN A 466 -25.49 15.46 7.34
C GLN A 466 -25.04 14.16 6.70
N SER A 467 -24.00 13.54 7.27
CA SER A 467 -23.61 12.18 6.90
C SER A 467 -24.57 11.17 7.52
N ARG A 468 -24.80 10.05 6.81
CA ARG A 468 -25.51 8.89 7.39
C ARG A 468 -24.66 8.23 8.46
N TYR A 469 -23.34 8.33 8.33
CA TYR A 469 -22.41 7.63 9.18
C TYR A 469 -22.18 8.40 10.48
N ALA A 470 -22.10 7.63 11.55
CA ALA A 470 -21.82 8.08 12.90
C ALA A 470 -20.77 7.16 13.51
N PHE A 471 -19.51 7.34 13.13
CA PHE A 471 -18.40 6.55 13.66
C PHE A 471 -18.14 6.89 15.12
N ARG A 472 -18.25 5.88 15.99
CA ARG A 472 -17.98 5.96 17.43
C ARG A 472 -17.09 4.82 17.85
N LEU A 473 -16.21 5.04 18.85
CA LEU A 473 -15.34 3.99 19.35
C LEU A 473 -16.13 3.00 20.22
N LYS A 474 -15.99 1.71 19.92
CA LYS A 474 -16.63 0.62 20.64
C LYS A 474 -15.66 -0.54 20.86
N VAL A 475 -15.84 -1.27 21.95
CA VAL A 475 -15.15 -2.55 22.17
C VAL A 475 -15.95 -3.66 21.48
N LEU A 476 -15.30 -4.50 20.68
CA LEU A 476 -15.93 -5.69 20.11
C LEU A 476 -16.36 -6.64 21.21
N ALA A 477 -17.56 -7.20 21.07
CA ALA A 477 -18.15 -8.17 21.99
C ALA A 477 -18.73 -9.36 21.19
N PRO A 478 -18.97 -10.52 21.82
CA PRO A 478 -19.65 -11.62 21.16
C PRO A 478 -21.00 -11.18 20.57
N GLY A 479 -21.18 -11.39 19.27
CA GLY A 479 -22.38 -11.11 18.51
C GLY A 479 -23.17 -12.38 18.17
N ALA A 480 -23.99 -12.31 17.12
CA ALA A 480 -24.74 -13.45 16.61
C ALA A 480 -23.86 -14.42 15.80
N ASN A 481 -24.32 -15.65 15.63
CA ASN A 481 -23.75 -16.66 14.73
C ASN A 481 -22.24 -16.95 14.92
N GLY A 482 -21.72 -16.74 16.13
CA GLY A 482 -20.32 -17.01 16.47
C GLY A 482 -19.33 -15.93 16.01
N HIS A 483 -19.80 -14.80 15.49
CA HIS A 483 -18.97 -13.65 15.15
C HIS A 483 -18.96 -12.61 16.27
N MET A 484 -18.00 -11.70 16.22
CA MET A 484 -17.97 -10.50 17.05
C MET A 484 -18.84 -9.40 16.43
N ALA A 485 -19.32 -8.48 17.25
CA ALA A 485 -20.03 -7.28 16.83
C ALA A 485 -19.66 -6.08 17.72
N ALA A 486 -20.00 -4.88 17.28
CA ALA A 486 -19.72 -3.66 18.05
C ALA A 486 -20.52 -3.62 19.36
N GLY A 487 -19.80 -3.65 20.49
CA GLY A 487 -20.38 -3.67 21.83
C GLY A 487 -20.56 -2.27 22.44
N GLN A 488 -20.00 -2.09 23.64
CA GLN A 488 -20.14 -0.86 24.43
C GLN A 488 -19.34 0.30 23.84
N PHE A 489 -19.91 1.50 23.92
CA PHE A 489 -19.21 2.75 23.57
C PHE A 489 -18.07 3.02 24.55
N LEU A 490 -16.93 3.47 24.03
CA LEU A 490 -15.80 3.92 24.85
C LEU A 490 -16.08 5.30 25.47
N THR A 491 -16.75 6.18 24.73
CA THR A 491 -17.06 7.56 25.14
C THR A 491 -18.57 7.80 25.26
N ALA A 492 -18.97 8.87 25.93
CA ALA A 492 -20.34 9.36 25.93
C ALA A 492 -20.73 10.12 24.64
N GLY A 493 -19.76 10.43 23.78
CA GLY A 493 -19.91 11.25 22.57
C GLY A 493 -19.30 12.63 22.73
N ILE A 494 -18.62 13.08 21.69
CA ILE A 494 -17.92 14.37 21.66
C ILE A 494 -18.60 15.24 20.63
N SER A 495 -19.20 16.34 21.08
CA SER A 495 -19.90 17.28 20.20
C SER A 495 -19.14 18.59 20.06
N LYS A 496 -19.25 19.20 18.88
CA LYS A 496 -18.70 20.54 18.62
C LYS A 496 -19.68 21.35 17.77
N ASN A 497 -19.63 22.67 17.95
CA ASN A 497 -20.33 23.62 17.10
C ASN A 497 -19.29 24.43 16.33
N VAL A 498 -19.21 24.20 15.02
CA VAL A 498 -18.21 24.79 14.14
C VAL A 498 -18.83 25.30 12.85
N ASN A 499 -18.17 26.26 12.21
CA ASN A 499 -18.54 26.76 10.89
C ASN A 499 -17.30 27.15 10.10
N TRP A 500 -17.33 27.00 8.78
CA TRP A 500 -16.17 27.27 7.91
C TRP A 500 -16.63 27.70 6.51
N TRP A 501 -15.69 28.16 5.69
CA TRP A 501 -15.92 28.36 4.26
C TRP A 501 -15.47 27.13 3.48
N ASP A 502 -16.34 26.56 2.64
CA ASP A 502 -16.00 25.50 1.68
C ASP A 502 -15.52 26.09 0.33
N PRO A 503 -14.66 27.11 0.44
CA PRO A 503 -14.58 28.33 -0.38
C PRO A 503 -15.83 29.09 -0.80
N ASP A 504 -16.96 28.47 -1.16
CA ASP A 504 -18.06 29.22 -1.79
C ASP A 504 -19.20 29.56 -0.82
N VAL A 505 -19.53 28.65 0.10
CA VAL A 505 -20.62 28.80 1.06
C VAL A 505 -20.11 28.64 2.49
N LYS A 506 -20.83 29.26 3.42
CA LYS A 506 -20.57 29.08 4.85
C LYS A 506 -21.23 27.80 5.32
N VAL A 507 -20.42 26.80 5.61
CA VAL A 507 -20.87 25.53 6.17
C VAL A 507 -20.98 25.66 7.68
N THR A 508 -22.04 25.13 8.27
CA THR A 508 -22.25 25.08 9.72
C THR A 508 -22.53 23.64 10.12
N TYR A 509 -21.84 23.18 11.16
CA TYR A 509 -22.02 21.86 11.74
C TYR A 509 -22.15 21.97 13.26
N ASN A 510 -23.17 21.31 13.81
CA ASN A 510 -23.42 21.24 15.25
C ASN A 510 -23.90 19.83 15.58
N GLY A 511 -23.03 19.01 16.16
CA GLY A 511 -23.33 17.60 16.45
C GLY A 511 -22.12 16.82 16.93
N GLU A 512 -22.31 15.51 17.04
CA GLU A 512 -21.27 14.55 17.43
C GLU A 512 -20.21 14.36 16.33
N LEU A 513 -18.96 14.57 16.68
CA LEU A 513 -17.82 14.27 15.83
C LEU A 513 -17.68 12.75 15.65
N TRP A 514 -17.15 12.34 14.50
CA TRP A 514 -16.62 10.98 14.33
C TRP A 514 -15.43 10.78 15.24
N GLU A 515 -15.32 9.59 15.83
CA GLU A 515 -14.17 9.15 16.63
C GLU A 515 -13.43 8.05 15.88
N LEU A 516 -12.16 8.30 15.53
CA LEU A 516 -11.41 7.52 14.54
C LEU A 516 -9.99 7.23 15.01
N GLN A 517 -9.34 6.27 14.36
CA GLN A 517 -7.91 5.99 14.45
C GLN A 517 -7.37 5.85 15.90
N PRO A 518 -7.98 4.99 16.73
CA PRO A 518 -7.51 4.81 18.10
C PRO A 518 -6.12 4.13 18.13
N VAL A 519 -5.30 4.52 19.10
CA VAL A 519 -4.04 3.85 19.46
C VAL A 519 -3.89 3.73 20.97
N GLU A 520 -3.31 2.62 21.42
CA GLU A 520 -3.10 2.32 22.84
C GLU A 520 -1.84 3.00 23.37
N VAL A 521 -1.97 3.83 24.40
CA VAL A 521 -0.86 4.58 25.02
C VAL A 521 -0.17 3.71 26.06
N ARG A 522 0.88 3.02 25.63
CA ARG A 522 1.72 2.20 26.52
C ARG A 522 3.16 2.09 26.01
N ALA A 523 4.05 1.77 26.93
CA ALA A 523 5.39 1.32 26.57
C ALA A 523 5.33 -0.04 25.87
N ARG A 524 6.17 -0.23 24.87
CA ARG A 524 6.31 -1.49 24.13
C ARG A 524 7.79 -1.74 23.78
N PRO A 525 8.23 -3.01 23.77
CA PRO A 525 9.61 -3.33 23.41
C PRO A 525 9.89 -2.91 21.96
N ARG A 526 11.11 -2.41 21.71
CA ARG A 526 11.59 -2.21 20.34
C ARG A 526 11.83 -3.58 19.71
N PRO A 527 11.30 -3.86 18.52
CA PRO A 527 11.62 -5.09 17.79
C PRO A 527 13.09 -5.08 17.37
N PRO A 528 13.67 -6.25 17.04
CA PRO A 528 14.98 -6.29 16.43
C PRO A 528 14.96 -5.63 15.05
N ARG A 529 15.99 -4.85 14.72
CA ARG A 529 16.16 -4.33 13.36
C ARG A 529 16.59 -5.46 12.43
N LEU A 530 15.88 -5.62 11.33
CA LEU A 530 16.19 -6.61 10.31
C LEU A 530 17.27 -6.12 9.35
N VAL A 531 18.09 -7.08 8.87
CA VAL A 531 19.10 -6.89 7.83
C VAL A 531 19.08 -8.13 6.96
N ALA A 532 18.98 -7.96 5.64
CA ALA A 532 18.96 -9.06 4.69
C ALA A 532 20.34 -9.70 4.54
N PRO A 533 20.54 -10.98 4.93
CA PRO A 533 21.79 -11.67 4.66
C PRO A 533 21.85 -12.09 3.19
N LEU A 534 23.05 -12.11 2.61
CA LEU A 534 23.26 -12.74 1.30
C LEU A 534 23.08 -14.26 1.45
N PRO A 535 22.20 -14.95 0.70
CA PRO A 535 21.99 -16.39 0.87
C PRO A 535 23.20 -17.22 0.40
N GLY A 536 23.25 -18.48 0.83
CA GLY A 536 24.40 -19.38 0.63
C GLY A 536 24.82 -19.61 -0.84
N PRO A 537 23.90 -19.93 -1.77
CA PRO A 537 24.24 -20.09 -3.19
C PRO A 537 24.88 -18.84 -3.79
N GLU A 538 24.37 -17.65 -3.45
CA GLU A 538 24.93 -16.40 -3.95
C GLU A 538 26.29 -16.10 -3.30
N GLN A 539 26.48 -16.34 -1.99
CA GLN A 539 27.80 -16.23 -1.36
C GLN A 539 28.88 -17.07 -2.09
N GLN A 540 28.53 -18.29 -2.52
CA GLN A 540 29.43 -19.16 -3.28
C GLN A 540 29.76 -18.58 -4.65
N ILE A 541 28.78 -17.98 -5.35
CA ILE A 541 29.01 -17.30 -6.62
C ILE A 541 29.89 -16.05 -6.47
N PHE A 542 29.69 -15.24 -5.43
CA PHE A 542 30.58 -14.10 -5.12
C PHE A 542 32.02 -14.56 -4.90
N ALA A 543 32.22 -15.63 -4.12
CA ALA A 543 33.54 -16.22 -3.91
C ALA A 543 34.15 -16.76 -5.22
N GLN A 544 33.36 -17.42 -6.06
CA GLN A 544 33.79 -17.94 -7.35
C GLN A 544 34.16 -16.81 -8.34
N ALA A 545 33.42 -15.71 -8.34
CA ALA A 545 33.72 -14.52 -9.14
C ALA A 545 34.92 -13.73 -8.61
N GLY A 546 35.36 -13.98 -7.37
CA GLY A 546 36.38 -13.19 -6.70
C GLY A 546 35.94 -11.74 -6.51
N VAL A 547 34.66 -11.53 -6.17
CA VAL A 547 34.05 -10.22 -5.90
C VAL A 547 33.68 -10.15 -4.42
N ASP A 548 34.11 -9.10 -3.73
CA ASP A 548 33.68 -8.81 -2.37
C ASP A 548 32.27 -8.17 -2.37
N PRO A 549 31.26 -8.78 -1.71
CA PRO A 549 29.93 -8.18 -1.60
C PRO A 549 29.94 -6.77 -1.03
N ILE A 550 30.85 -6.43 -0.11
CA ILE A 550 30.93 -5.09 0.49
C ILE A 550 31.31 -4.05 -0.57
N GLN A 551 32.28 -4.38 -1.43
CA GLN A 551 32.71 -3.49 -2.51
C GLN A 551 31.60 -3.29 -3.53
N LEU A 552 30.89 -4.37 -3.91
CA LEU A 552 29.77 -4.25 -4.84
C LEU A 552 28.65 -3.40 -4.24
N ARG A 553 28.25 -3.63 -2.99
CA ARG A 553 27.20 -2.83 -2.32
C ARG A 553 27.57 -1.34 -2.25
N ALA A 554 28.85 -1.03 -2.01
CA ALA A 554 29.34 0.35 -2.02
C ALA A 554 29.22 0.99 -3.41
N TYR A 555 29.63 0.28 -4.47
CA TYR A 555 29.46 0.72 -5.85
C TYR A 555 27.97 0.97 -6.18
N LEU A 556 27.11 -0.01 -5.88
CA LEU A 556 25.67 0.08 -6.12
C LEU A 556 25.06 1.28 -5.38
N SER A 557 25.42 1.50 -4.12
CA SER A 557 24.95 2.64 -3.34
C SER A 557 25.37 3.98 -3.96
N GLN A 558 26.62 4.09 -4.42
CA GLN A 558 27.15 5.30 -5.03
C GLN A 558 26.47 5.63 -6.37
N HIS A 559 26.08 4.61 -7.12
CA HIS A 559 25.45 4.75 -8.43
C HIS A 559 23.91 4.73 -8.38
N ASN A 560 23.31 4.70 -7.17
CA ASN A 560 21.87 4.56 -6.97
C ASN A 560 21.29 3.33 -7.69
N LEU A 561 22.01 2.21 -7.61
CA LEU A 561 21.64 0.92 -8.18
C LEU A 561 21.39 -0.13 -7.09
N ALA A 562 20.71 -1.19 -7.49
CA ALA A 562 20.56 -2.44 -6.76
C ALA A 562 20.90 -3.62 -7.69
N LEU A 563 21.02 -4.81 -7.10
CA LEU A 563 21.20 -6.06 -7.82
C LEU A 563 19.98 -6.95 -7.59
N LEU A 564 19.26 -7.26 -8.68
CA LEU A 564 18.21 -8.26 -8.74
C LEU A 564 18.80 -9.61 -9.18
N VAL A 565 18.47 -10.68 -8.46
CA VAL A 565 18.83 -12.06 -8.82
C VAL A 565 17.61 -12.95 -8.68
N THR A 566 17.32 -13.77 -9.70
CA THR A 566 16.37 -14.89 -9.58
C THR A 566 17.09 -16.18 -9.92
N ARG A 567 16.92 -17.22 -9.09
CA ARG A 567 17.62 -18.51 -9.27
C ARG A 567 17.07 -19.34 -10.42
N ASN A 568 15.75 -19.43 -10.55
CA ASN A 568 15.14 -20.07 -11.70
C ASN A 568 13.78 -19.46 -12.09
N VAL A 569 13.76 -18.73 -13.20
CA VAL A 569 12.54 -18.09 -13.73
C VAL A 569 11.56 -19.06 -14.39
N THR A 570 11.94 -20.33 -14.61
CA THR A 570 10.99 -21.35 -15.11
C THR A 570 10.09 -21.88 -14.00
N THR A 571 10.43 -21.66 -12.73
CA THR A 571 9.62 -22.09 -11.58
C THR A 571 8.56 -21.06 -11.22
N ARG A 572 7.35 -21.55 -10.94
CA ARG A 572 6.13 -20.79 -10.69
C ARG A 572 5.37 -21.49 -9.57
N ASP A 573 4.65 -20.73 -8.76
CA ASP A 573 3.75 -21.30 -7.75
C ASP A 573 2.76 -22.30 -8.38
N ASP A 574 2.42 -23.37 -7.66
CA ASP A 574 1.59 -24.46 -8.19
C ASP A 574 0.12 -24.07 -8.42
N PHE A 575 -0.36 -23.01 -7.75
CA PHE A 575 -1.66 -22.41 -8.00
C PHE A 575 -1.66 -21.39 -9.16
N ASP A 576 -0.49 -20.95 -9.63
CA ASP A 576 -0.39 -19.89 -10.63
C ASP A 576 -0.59 -20.39 -12.07
N ARG A 577 -1.87 -20.67 -12.37
CA ARG A 577 -2.37 -21.12 -13.68
C ARG A 577 -2.99 -20.01 -14.54
N GLN A 578 -2.90 -18.75 -14.11
CA GLN A 578 -3.48 -17.61 -14.83
C GLN A 578 -2.52 -16.97 -15.83
N GLN A 579 -1.23 -17.26 -15.72
CA GLN A 579 -0.22 -16.95 -16.74
C GLN A 579 0.49 -18.22 -17.20
N PRO A 580 1.14 -18.22 -18.37
CA PRO A 580 1.97 -19.34 -18.80
C PRO A 580 2.90 -19.86 -17.69
N PHE A 581 2.82 -21.15 -17.38
CA PHE A 581 3.54 -21.77 -16.25
C PHE A 581 4.38 -22.99 -16.66
N ASN A 582 4.17 -23.55 -17.85
CA ASN A 582 5.04 -24.57 -18.43
C ASN A 582 6.17 -23.88 -19.20
N LEU A 583 7.30 -23.63 -18.54
CA LEU A 583 8.36 -22.74 -19.04
C LEU A 583 9.64 -23.51 -19.36
N ARG A 584 10.33 -23.12 -20.43
CA ARG A 584 11.62 -23.68 -20.86
C ARG A 584 12.59 -22.58 -21.26
N VAL A 585 13.84 -22.70 -20.83
CA VAL A 585 14.96 -22.01 -21.49
C VAL A 585 15.47 -22.91 -22.61
N PRO A 586 15.42 -22.50 -23.89
CA PRO A 586 15.91 -23.32 -25.00
C PRO A 586 17.35 -23.81 -24.78
N GLY A 587 17.56 -25.13 -24.80
CA GLY A 587 18.87 -25.75 -24.53
C GLY A 587 19.28 -25.76 -23.05
N GLY A 588 18.40 -25.34 -22.14
CA GLY A 588 18.61 -25.27 -20.71
C GLY A 588 17.54 -26.00 -19.90
N VAL A 589 17.22 -25.46 -18.73
CA VAL A 589 16.21 -25.99 -17.82
C VAL A 589 14.78 -25.83 -18.35
N GLN A 590 13.91 -26.73 -17.90
CA GLN A 590 12.48 -26.70 -18.15
C GLN A 590 11.77 -27.10 -16.87
N THR A 591 10.72 -26.35 -16.50
CA THR A 591 9.79 -26.72 -15.43
C THR A 591 8.40 -26.79 -16.02
N VAL A 592 7.77 -27.95 -15.89
CA VAL A 592 6.40 -28.21 -16.35
C VAL A 592 5.57 -28.76 -15.20
N ALA A 593 4.27 -28.52 -15.26
CA ALA A 593 3.37 -28.90 -14.20
C ALA A 593 3.34 -30.41 -13.94
N SER A 594 3.01 -30.79 -12.72
CA SER A 594 2.93 -32.22 -12.32
C SER A 594 1.88 -33.02 -13.10
N ASP A 595 0.86 -32.36 -13.63
CA ASP A 595 -0.19 -32.91 -14.50
C ASP A 595 0.10 -32.75 -16.00
N PHE A 596 1.31 -32.34 -16.38
CA PHE A 596 1.71 -32.10 -17.77
C PHE A 596 1.54 -33.33 -18.68
N THR A 597 1.01 -33.07 -19.88
CA THR A 597 0.83 -34.02 -20.97
C THR A 597 1.57 -33.57 -22.22
N ALA A 598 1.87 -34.51 -23.14
CA ALA A 598 2.60 -34.20 -24.37
C ALA A 598 1.85 -33.25 -25.33
N SER A 599 0.54 -33.03 -25.13
CA SER A 599 -0.27 -32.06 -25.87
C SER A 599 -0.20 -30.65 -25.30
N ASP A 600 0.32 -30.47 -24.09
CA ASP A 600 0.35 -29.18 -23.42
C ASP A 600 1.42 -28.27 -24.03
N GLN A 601 1.09 -26.98 -24.07
CA GLN A 601 2.01 -25.97 -24.55
C GLN A 601 3.16 -25.76 -23.57
N VAL A 602 4.38 -25.70 -24.10
CA VAL A 602 5.60 -25.29 -23.38
C VAL A 602 6.08 -23.98 -23.99
N TYR A 603 6.28 -22.98 -23.15
CA TYR A 603 6.66 -21.63 -23.54
C TYR A 603 8.16 -21.45 -23.39
N ASP A 604 8.81 -21.03 -24.46
CA ASP A 604 10.22 -20.68 -24.42
C ASP A 604 10.41 -19.28 -23.82
N VAL A 605 11.35 -19.14 -22.88
CA VAL A 605 11.76 -17.88 -22.27
C VAL A 605 13.27 -17.70 -22.41
N THR A 606 13.70 -16.52 -22.86
CA THR A 606 15.13 -16.24 -23.16
C THR A 606 15.63 -14.93 -22.59
N HIS A 607 14.74 -13.96 -22.31
CA HIS A 607 15.11 -12.67 -21.76
C HIS A 607 14.16 -12.24 -20.64
N LEU A 608 14.68 -11.46 -19.69
CA LEU A 608 13.91 -10.67 -18.73
C LEU A 608 13.96 -9.22 -19.18
N GLN A 609 12.85 -8.69 -19.67
CA GLN A 609 12.72 -7.27 -20.02
C GLN A 609 12.21 -6.48 -18.82
N ILE A 610 12.92 -5.40 -18.48
CA ILE A 610 12.66 -4.59 -17.30
C ILE A 610 12.00 -3.27 -17.71
N PHE A 611 11.01 -2.86 -16.93
CA PHE A 611 10.33 -1.59 -17.06
C PHE A 611 10.52 -0.75 -15.80
N GLN A 612 10.61 0.56 -15.97
CA GLN A 612 10.75 1.53 -14.90
C GLN A 612 9.56 2.50 -14.88
N ALA A 613 9.18 2.91 -13.68
CA ALA A 613 8.08 3.84 -13.41
C ALA A 613 8.50 5.29 -13.66
N ASP A 614 8.02 5.88 -14.76
CA ASP A 614 8.28 7.27 -15.13
C ASP A 614 6.99 8.12 -15.08
N GLN A 615 7.07 9.31 -14.49
CA GLN A 615 5.97 10.27 -14.41
C GLN A 615 5.79 11.04 -15.74
N LEU A 616 5.11 10.44 -16.72
CA LEU A 616 5.00 10.99 -18.09
C LEU A 616 3.57 11.28 -18.55
N ARG A 617 2.53 10.71 -17.93
CA ARG A 617 1.16 10.87 -18.42
C ARG A 617 0.56 12.19 -17.95
N GLY A 618 0.29 13.10 -18.88
CA GLY A 618 -0.43 14.36 -18.67
C GLY A 618 -1.87 14.31 -19.20
N TRP A 619 -2.67 15.31 -18.81
CA TRP A 619 -4.05 15.46 -19.27
C TRP A 619 -4.51 16.92 -19.20
N THR A 620 -5.56 17.29 -19.95
CA THR A 620 -6.15 18.64 -19.90
C THR A 620 -7.50 18.70 -19.17
N GLY A 621 -8.16 17.57 -18.97
CA GLY A 621 -9.46 17.47 -18.31
C GLY A 621 -10.61 17.91 -19.22
N CYS A 622 -10.75 17.22 -20.35
CA CYS A 622 -11.87 17.21 -21.31
C CYS A 622 -12.11 18.42 -22.23
N CYS A 623 -11.88 19.65 -21.78
CA CYS A 623 -12.28 20.85 -22.55
C CYS A 623 -11.20 21.94 -22.62
N GLY A 624 -10.01 21.70 -22.08
CA GLY A 624 -8.89 22.63 -22.06
C GLY A 624 -7.78 22.24 -23.04
N VAL A 625 -6.94 23.22 -23.37
CA VAL A 625 -5.64 23.00 -24.06
C VAL A 625 -4.45 23.13 -23.10
N THR A 626 -4.71 23.57 -21.88
CA THR A 626 -3.68 23.73 -20.85
C THR A 626 -3.56 22.43 -20.06
N PRO A 627 -2.37 21.82 -19.98
CA PRO A 627 -2.12 20.69 -19.10
C PRO A 627 -2.50 20.99 -17.66
N ARG A 628 -3.11 20.01 -16.99
CA ARG A 628 -3.25 20.01 -15.54
C ARG A 628 -1.90 19.74 -14.88
N ALA A 629 -1.76 20.21 -13.65
CA ALA A 629 -0.57 19.94 -12.84
C ALA A 629 -0.45 18.44 -12.52
N GLY A 630 0.79 18.00 -12.34
CA GLY A 630 1.09 16.61 -12.04
C GLY A 630 1.15 15.71 -13.27
N ARG A 631 1.65 14.49 -13.04
CA ARG A 631 1.79 13.46 -14.07
C ARG A 631 1.54 12.07 -13.47
N ARG A 632 0.81 11.22 -14.20
CA ARG A 632 0.65 9.79 -13.86
C ARG A 632 1.91 9.03 -14.25
N VAL A 633 2.26 8.07 -13.41
CA VAL A 633 3.33 7.12 -13.66
C VAL A 633 2.90 6.14 -14.76
N ILE A 634 3.76 5.92 -15.75
CA ILE A 634 3.61 4.86 -16.75
C ILE A 634 4.88 4.01 -16.81
N ALA A 635 4.72 2.74 -17.18
CA ALA A 635 5.84 1.84 -17.41
C ALA A 635 6.58 2.23 -18.71
N GLN A 636 7.88 2.45 -18.62
CA GLN A 636 8.79 2.65 -19.74
C GLN A 636 9.85 1.56 -19.75
N VAL A 637 10.34 1.15 -20.92
CA VAL A 637 11.48 0.23 -21.01
C VAL A 637 12.64 0.81 -20.20
N LEU A 638 13.36 -0.03 -19.46
CA LEU A 638 14.53 0.38 -18.69
C LEU A 638 15.46 1.26 -19.53
N HIS A 639 15.65 2.50 -19.10
CA HIS A 639 16.51 3.49 -19.75
C HIS A 639 17.44 4.22 -18.77
N ASP A 640 17.43 3.83 -17.50
CA ASP A 640 18.37 4.32 -16.50
C ASP A 640 19.82 4.12 -16.99
N GLN A 641 20.53 5.24 -17.14
CA GLN A 641 21.84 5.25 -17.78
C GLN A 641 22.89 4.50 -16.95
N ALA A 642 22.80 4.53 -15.61
CA ALA A 642 23.75 3.84 -14.76
C ALA A 642 23.54 2.33 -14.83
N ALA A 643 22.28 1.87 -14.83
CA ALA A 643 21.95 0.46 -14.99
C ALA A 643 22.34 -0.07 -16.39
N LEU A 644 22.00 0.67 -17.45
CA LEU A 644 22.33 0.27 -18.83
C LEU A 644 23.84 0.23 -19.08
N ALA A 645 24.62 1.12 -18.47
CA ALA A 645 26.07 1.18 -18.67
C ALA A 645 26.82 -0.01 -18.07
N ILE A 646 26.25 -0.68 -17.06
CA ILE A 646 26.95 -1.74 -16.30
C ILE A 646 26.34 -3.13 -16.46
N ASN A 647 25.14 -3.25 -17.03
CA ASN A 647 24.61 -4.53 -17.46
C ASN A 647 25.32 -5.03 -18.74
N PRO A 648 25.56 -6.35 -18.88
CA PRO A 648 26.05 -6.93 -20.13
C PRO A 648 25.12 -6.61 -21.31
N ALA A 649 25.70 -6.37 -22.48
CA ALA A 649 24.93 -6.16 -23.69
C ALA A 649 24.11 -7.42 -24.04
N ASN A 650 22.83 -7.23 -24.39
CA ASN A 650 21.91 -8.29 -24.79
C ASN A 650 21.34 -8.03 -26.20
N PRO A 651 22.17 -8.07 -27.26
CA PRO A 651 21.79 -7.63 -28.61
C PRO A 651 20.74 -8.50 -29.30
N SER A 652 20.49 -9.71 -28.78
CA SER A 652 19.44 -10.60 -29.30
C SER A 652 18.10 -10.43 -28.59
N GLY A 653 18.07 -9.72 -27.46
CA GLY A 653 16.86 -9.48 -26.69
C GLY A 653 16.23 -8.12 -26.98
N PRO A 654 15.01 -7.88 -26.46
CA PRO A 654 14.39 -6.56 -26.48
C PRO A 654 15.21 -5.50 -25.75
N ASP A 655 14.96 -4.22 -26.06
CA ASP A 655 15.54 -3.11 -25.29
C ASP A 655 15.21 -3.23 -23.80
N GLY A 656 16.15 -2.83 -22.95
CA GLY A 656 16.01 -2.87 -21.50
C GLY A 656 15.93 -4.29 -20.92
N SER A 657 16.41 -5.31 -21.64
CA SER A 657 16.38 -6.70 -21.19
C SER A 657 17.76 -7.28 -20.90
N VAL A 658 17.79 -8.28 -20.02
CA VAL A 658 18.95 -9.14 -19.77
C VAL A 658 18.66 -10.57 -20.20
N GLN A 659 19.70 -11.33 -20.52
CA GLN A 659 19.58 -12.73 -20.92
C GLN A 659 19.30 -13.65 -19.73
N ILE A 660 18.40 -14.62 -19.92
CA ILE A 660 18.18 -15.74 -18.99
C ILE A 660 19.24 -16.81 -19.26
N ALA A 661 19.94 -17.25 -18.22
CA ALA A 661 20.95 -18.29 -18.34
C ALA A 661 20.33 -19.69 -18.52
N THR A 662 21.13 -20.65 -18.99
CA THR A 662 20.65 -22.03 -19.27
C THR A 662 20.17 -22.77 -18.03
N ASP A 663 20.58 -22.36 -16.83
CA ASP A 663 20.08 -22.89 -15.56
C ASP A 663 18.77 -22.22 -15.10
N GLY A 664 18.21 -21.32 -15.91
CA GLY A 664 17.00 -20.56 -15.61
C GLY A 664 17.26 -19.31 -14.77
N SER A 665 18.49 -19.07 -14.34
CA SER A 665 18.80 -17.89 -13.53
C SER A 665 18.82 -16.60 -14.35
N VAL A 666 18.53 -15.49 -13.69
CA VAL A 666 18.70 -14.14 -14.23
C VAL A 666 19.30 -13.24 -13.16
N ALA A 667 20.13 -12.30 -13.58
CA ALA A 667 20.68 -11.26 -12.72
C ALA A 667 20.76 -9.95 -13.50
N ALA A 668 20.41 -8.84 -12.85
CA ALA A 668 20.47 -7.51 -13.46
C ALA A 668 20.82 -6.44 -12.41
N PHE A 669 21.62 -5.46 -12.82
CA PHE A 669 21.69 -4.19 -12.11
C PHE A 669 20.47 -3.34 -12.48
N VAL A 670 19.80 -2.78 -11.49
CA VAL A 670 18.55 -2.05 -11.66
C VAL A 670 18.57 -0.73 -10.89
N PRO A 671 17.84 0.32 -11.32
CA PRO A 671 17.81 1.58 -10.58
C PRO A 671 17.14 1.39 -9.23
N ALA A 672 17.73 1.97 -8.20
CA ALA A 672 17.16 2.00 -6.86
C ALA A 672 16.21 3.19 -6.67
N ARG A 673 15.29 3.09 -5.71
CA ARG A 673 14.31 4.14 -5.35
C ARG A 673 13.41 4.57 -6.51
N ARG A 674 13.18 3.64 -7.43
CA ARG A 674 12.18 3.75 -8.49
C ARG A 674 11.50 2.39 -8.60
N ALA A 675 10.18 2.42 -8.69
CA ALA A 675 9.37 1.24 -8.92
C ALA A 675 9.71 0.60 -10.27
N LEU A 676 9.82 -0.72 -10.29
CA LEU A 676 10.11 -1.54 -11.43
C LEU A 676 9.06 -2.63 -11.60
N ALA A 677 8.86 -3.04 -12.84
CA ALA A 677 8.14 -4.24 -13.21
C ALA A 677 8.92 -4.93 -14.34
N TRP A 678 8.57 -6.16 -14.70
CA TRP A 678 9.28 -6.90 -15.74
C TRP A 678 8.41 -7.93 -16.42
N GLN A 679 8.91 -8.45 -17.54
CA GLN A 679 8.32 -9.61 -18.21
C GLN A 679 9.40 -10.57 -18.70
N LEU A 680 9.07 -11.87 -18.68
CA LEU A 680 9.82 -12.87 -19.42
C LEU A 680 9.42 -12.78 -20.89
N THR A 681 10.38 -12.87 -21.82
CA THR A 681 10.09 -12.88 -23.26
C THR A 681 10.61 -14.12 -23.95
N ASP A 682 9.91 -14.51 -25.02
CA ASP A 682 10.33 -15.55 -25.94
C ASP A 682 11.57 -15.11 -26.77
N PRO A 683 12.16 -16.00 -27.59
CA PRO A 683 13.30 -15.67 -28.45
C PRO A 683 13.04 -14.56 -29.49
N ASN A 684 11.78 -14.21 -29.75
CA ASN A 684 11.39 -13.14 -30.67
C ASN A 684 11.10 -11.83 -29.94
N GLY A 685 11.20 -11.80 -28.60
CA GLY A 685 10.90 -10.64 -27.77
C GLY A 685 9.43 -10.49 -27.38
N ALA A 686 8.56 -11.46 -27.67
CA ALA A 686 7.17 -11.44 -27.24
C ALA A 686 7.05 -11.79 -25.75
N GLY A 687 6.30 -10.99 -24.97
CA GLY A 687 6.14 -11.23 -23.54
C GLY A 687 5.28 -12.46 -23.23
N VAL A 688 5.81 -13.34 -22.37
CA VAL A 688 5.25 -14.64 -21.97
C VAL A 688 4.60 -14.57 -20.58
N VAL A 689 5.34 -14.11 -19.57
CA VAL A 689 4.88 -13.95 -18.18
C VAL A 689 5.22 -12.54 -17.71
N ARG A 690 4.31 -11.88 -17.01
CA ARG A 690 4.45 -10.48 -16.58
C ARG A 690 4.34 -10.35 -15.07
N GLU A 691 5.28 -9.64 -14.48
CA GLU A 691 5.17 -9.13 -13.11
C GLU A 691 4.12 -8.02 -13.11
N ARG A 692 3.04 -8.26 -12.39
CA ARG A 692 1.86 -7.38 -12.37
C ARG A 692 1.86 -6.44 -11.17
N ASN A 693 2.94 -6.41 -10.39
CA ASN A 693 3.11 -5.47 -9.28
C ASN A 693 4.32 -4.56 -9.51
N TRP A 694 4.32 -3.43 -8.83
CA TRP A 694 5.48 -2.54 -8.76
C TRP A 694 6.39 -2.96 -7.61
N ILE A 695 7.68 -3.15 -7.89
CA ILE A 695 8.71 -3.52 -6.91
C ILE A 695 9.77 -2.43 -6.84
N THR A 696 10.10 -1.97 -5.63
CA THR A 696 11.16 -0.98 -5.40
C THR A 696 12.38 -1.63 -4.76
N PHE A 697 13.57 -1.31 -5.27
CA PHE A 697 14.85 -1.73 -4.68
C PHE A 697 15.56 -0.55 -4.02
N GLN A 698 16.45 -0.83 -3.08
CA GLN A 698 17.25 0.17 -2.37
C GLN A 698 18.71 0.24 -2.84
N PRO A 699 19.37 1.40 -2.72
CA PRO A 699 20.76 1.52 -3.13
C PRO A 699 21.65 0.55 -2.35
N GLY A 700 22.45 -0.26 -3.06
CA GLY A 700 23.28 -1.27 -2.42
C GLY A 700 22.55 -2.56 -2.01
N GLU A 701 21.26 -2.68 -2.34
CA GLU A 701 20.53 -3.92 -2.13
C GLU A 701 21.01 -5.02 -3.09
N ILE A 702 21.08 -6.24 -2.58
CA ILE A 702 21.25 -7.47 -3.36
C ILE A 702 20.04 -8.32 -3.01
N ARG A 703 19.00 -8.27 -3.83
CA ARG A 703 17.73 -8.97 -3.64
C ARG A 703 17.78 -10.29 -4.40
N VAL A 704 17.49 -11.37 -3.70
CA VAL A 704 17.55 -12.73 -4.26
C VAL A 704 16.17 -13.37 -4.15
N CYS A 705 15.61 -13.72 -5.30
CA CYS A 705 14.37 -14.47 -5.42
C CYS A 705 14.68 -15.92 -5.83
N GLY A 706 14.02 -16.89 -5.22
CA GLY A 706 14.10 -18.28 -5.70
C GLY A 706 13.42 -18.45 -7.06
N SER A 707 12.25 -17.84 -7.19
CA SER A 707 11.31 -17.94 -8.31
C SER A 707 10.71 -16.55 -8.59
N CYS A 708 10.14 -16.33 -9.78
CA CYS A 708 9.67 -14.99 -10.18
C CYS A 708 8.51 -14.41 -9.36
N HIS A 709 7.82 -15.20 -8.53
CA HIS A 709 6.78 -14.69 -7.60
C HIS A 709 6.89 -15.30 -6.19
N GLY A 710 8.08 -15.80 -5.83
CA GLY A 710 8.21 -16.72 -4.69
C GLY A 710 7.40 -18.00 -4.91
N LEU A 711 7.52 -18.95 -4.00
CA LEU A 711 6.64 -20.11 -3.93
C LEU A 711 5.94 -20.01 -2.58
N SER A 712 4.65 -20.34 -2.53
CA SER A 712 3.96 -20.51 -1.25
C SER A 712 4.57 -21.71 -0.51
N GLU A 713 4.41 -22.92 -1.05
CA GLU A 713 5.14 -24.12 -0.60
C GLU A 713 5.94 -24.78 -1.74
N LEU A 714 5.28 -25.01 -2.88
CA LEU A 714 5.79 -25.81 -3.98
C LEU A 714 5.67 -25.07 -5.31
N ASP A 715 6.52 -25.46 -6.26
CA ASP A 715 6.40 -25.05 -7.65
C ASP A 715 5.39 -25.92 -8.40
N GLN A 716 5.06 -25.54 -9.63
CA GLN A 716 4.13 -26.26 -10.49
C GLN A 716 4.51 -27.74 -10.71
N ALA A 717 5.78 -28.11 -10.55
CA ALA A 717 6.30 -29.48 -10.68
C ALA A 717 6.33 -30.24 -9.33
N GLY A 718 5.79 -29.65 -8.25
CA GLY A 718 5.80 -30.21 -6.91
C GLY A 718 7.18 -30.18 -6.24
N GLN A 719 8.06 -29.25 -6.63
CA GLN A 719 9.40 -29.08 -6.07
C GLN A 719 9.45 -27.87 -5.13
N ALA A 720 10.36 -27.92 -4.16
CA ALA A 720 10.63 -26.78 -3.29
C ALA A 720 11.42 -25.68 -4.03
N THR A 721 11.59 -24.53 -3.36
CA THR A 721 12.32 -23.37 -3.88
C THR A 721 13.68 -23.72 -4.49
N PRO A 722 14.02 -23.20 -5.68
CA PRO A 722 15.32 -23.44 -6.32
C PRO A 722 16.51 -23.09 -5.42
N ALA A 723 17.49 -24.00 -5.41
CA ALA A 723 18.74 -23.88 -4.67
C ALA A 723 19.99 -23.91 -5.57
N ASN A 724 19.83 -23.78 -6.89
CA ASN A 724 20.95 -23.72 -7.82
C ASN A 724 21.81 -22.46 -7.56
N GLN A 725 23.11 -22.59 -7.85
CA GLN A 725 24.01 -21.45 -7.93
C GLN A 725 23.72 -20.69 -9.23
N PRO A 726 23.27 -19.42 -9.18
CA PRO A 726 22.78 -18.72 -10.37
C PRO A 726 23.91 -18.37 -11.34
N GLN A 727 23.95 -19.05 -12.49
CA GLN A 727 24.94 -18.80 -13.55
C GLN A 727 24.89 -17.37 -14.10
N ALA A 728 23.70 -16.76 -14.20
CA ALA A 728 23.55 -15.38 -14.63
C ALA A 728 24.24 -14.39 -13.68
N LEU A 729 24.18 -14.65 -12.36
CA LEU A 729 24.89 -13.83 -11.37
C LEU A 729 26.40 -13.94 -11.53
N LEU A 730 26.93 -15.15 -11.74
CA LEU A 730 28.37 -15.34 -11.96
C LEU A 730 28.86 -14.53 -13.17
N THR A 731 28.14 -14.63 -14.29
CA THR A 731 28.44 -13.87 -15.50
C THR A 731 28.39 -12.36 -15.25
N LEU A 732 27.35 -11.88 -14.55
CA LEU A 732 27.19 -10.46 -14.23
C LEU A 732 28.31 -9.92 -13.33
N LEU A 733 28.70 -10.67 -12.29
CA LEU A 733 29.77 -10.28 -11.37
C LEU A 733 31.14 -10.23 -12.07
N GLN A 734 31.43 -11.22 -12.94
CA GLN A 734 32.66 -11.22 -13.74
C GLN A 734 32.69 -10.04 -14.71
N HIS A 735 31.56 -9.73 -15.35
CA HIS A 735 31.42 -8.57 -16.21
C HIS A 735 31.67 -7.26 -15.44
N TRP A 736 30.99 -7.08 -14.30
CA TRP A 736 31.17 -5.93 -13.43
C TRP A 736 32.64 -5.77 -13.02
N LYS A 737 33.28 -6.84 -12.52
CA LYS A 737 34.68 -6.82 -12.10
C LYS A 737 35.59 -6.37 -13.25
N SER A 738 35.40 -6.90 -14.46
CA SER A 738 36.20 -6.55 -15.64
C SER A 738 35.98 -5.12 -16.14
N THR A 739 34.83 -4.52 -15.83
CA THR A 739 34.44 -3.19 -16.32
C THR A 739 34.80 -2.09 -15.33
N VAL A 740 34.74 -2.39 -14.04
CA VAL A 740 34.84 -1.40 -12.95
C VAL A 740 36.15 -1.47 -12.19
N CYS A 741 36.73 -2.66 -12.03
CA CYS A 741 37.89 -2.89 -11.17
C CYS A 741 39.19 -2.92 -11.98
N ASP A 742 40.28 -2.44 -11.39
CA ASP A 742 41.64 -2.61 -11.91
C ASP A 742 42.33 -3.75 -11.14
N GLY A 743 42.34 -4.95 -11.72
CA GLY A 743 42.79 -6.16 -11.01
C GLY A 743 41.84 -6.56 -9.88
N ASP A 744 42.37 -6.61 -8.64
CA ASP A 744 41.57 -6.86 -7.42
C ASP A 744 41.19 -5.56 -6.69
N GLU A 745 41.63 -4.40 -7.18
CA GLU A 745 41.25 -3.10 -6.65
C GLU A 745 40.01 -2.57 -7.39
N CYS A 746 38.85 -2.80 -6.81
CA CYS A 746 37.65 -2.08 -7.21
C CYS A 746 37.65 -0.69 -6.53
N PRO A 747 37.21 0.39 -7.20
CA PRO A 747 37.13 1.71 -6.60
C PRO A 747 36.22 1.69 -5.37
N VAL A 748 36.81 1.60 -4.18
CA VAL A 748 36.12 1.81 -2.90
C VAL A 748 36.30 3.28 -2.56
N VAL A 749 35.43 4.14 -3.08
CA VAL A 749 35.36 5.50 -2.54
C VAL A 749 34.72 5.36 -1.16
N THR A 750 35.49 5.65 -0.12
CA THR A 750 34.95 5.80 1.24
C THR A 750 33.84 6.85 1.16
N ALA A 751 32.59 6.40 1.26
CA ALA A 751 31.44 7.27 1.25
C ALA A 751 31.53 8.20 2.46
N THR A 752 32.07 9.41 2.24
CA THR A 752 31.59 10.54 3.04
C THR A 752 30.15 10.70 2.60
N PRO A 753 29.14 10.62 3.51
CA PRO A 753 27.75 10.78 3.13
C PRO A 753 27.63 12.16 2.49
N THR A 754 27.57 12.19 1.17
CA THR A 754 27.34 13.43 0.45
C THR A 754 25.87 13.68 0.65
N ALA A 755 25.55 14.63 1.54
CA ALA A 755 24.22 15.17 1.66
C ALA A 755 23.66 15.36 0.25
N THR A 756 22.47 14.80 0.01
CA THR A 756 21.65 15.12 -1.17
C THR A 756 21.81 16.61 -1.43
N PRO A 757 22.19 17.05 -2.65
CA PRO A 757 22.42 18.45 -2.92
C PRO A 757 21.18 19.21 -2.44
N THR A 758 21.37 20.02 -1.40
CA THR A 758 20.36 20.97 -0.97
C THR A 758 20.23 21.92 -2.13
N VAL A 759 19.22 21.71 -2.99
CA VAL A 759 18.78 22.75 -3.90
C VAL A 759 18.38 23.90 -2.99
N THR A 760 19.26 24.90 -2.90
CA THR A 760 18.94 26.15 -2.24
C THR A 760 17.70 26.66 -2.95
N PRO A 761 16.57 26.87 -2.24
CA PRO A 761 15.36 27.35 -2.88
C PRO A 761 15.70 28.72 -3.47
N THR A 762 15.88 28.76 -4.79
CA THR A 762 15.90 30.03 -5.50
C THR A 762 14.45 30.51 -5.41
N VAL A 763 14.22 31.50 -4.55
CA VAL A 763 12.95 32.21 -4.46
C VAL A 763 12.70 32.84 -5.83
N THR A 764 12.04 32.07 -6.69
CA THR A 764 11.51 32.52 -7.96
C THR A 764 10.06 32.88 -7.69
N PRO A 765 9.57 34.07 -8.09
CA PRO A 765 8.23 34.50 -7.78
C PRO A 765 7.21 33.46 -8.24
N THR A 766 6.27 33.16 -7.35
CA THR A 766 5.08 32.34 -7.55
C THR A 766 4.57 32.45 -8.99
N PRO A 767 4.55 31.37 -9.79
CA PRO A 767 3.79 31.40 -11.03
C PRO A 767 2.32 31.55 -10.64
N THR A 768 1.69 32.59 -11.17
CA THR A 768 0.25 32.80 -11.05
C THR A 768 -0.44 31.63 -11.76
N LEU A 769 -0.87 30.62 -11.00
CA LEU A 769 -1.71 29.55 -11.52
C LEU A 769 -3.03 30.18 -11.96
N VAL A 770 -3.29 30.14 -13.27
CA VAL A 770 -4.56 30.58 -13.83
C VAL A 770 -5.62 29.54 -13.47
N GLN A 771 -6.67 30.07 -12.85
CA GLN A 771 -7.90 29.43 -12.38
C GLN A 771 -8.49 28.40 -13.35
N THR A 772 -8.93 27.27 -12.81
CA THR A 772 -10.13 26.57 -13.27
C THR A 772 -11.11 26.47 -12.09
N PRO A 773 -12.42 26.68 -12.30
CA PRO A 773 -13.41 26.45 -11.25
C PRO A 773 -13.44 24.95 -10.90
N PRO A 774 -13.81 24.58 -9.65
CA PRO A 774 -14.10 23.20 -9.33
C PRO A 774 -15.28 22.75 -10.20
N GLY A 775 -15.02 21.84 -11.14
CA GLY A 775 -16.08 21.10 -11.80
C GLY A 775 -16.79 20.25 -10.74
N ASP A 776 -18.10 20.35 -10.69
CA ASP A 776 -19.00 19.52 -9.89
C ASP A 776 -18.80 18.05 -10.32
N PHE A 777 -17.78 17.39 -9.76
CA PHE A 777 -17.56 15.95 -9.94
C PHE A 777 -18.60 15.25 -9.08
N ARG A 778 -19.83 15.17 -9.61
CA ARG A 778 -20.78 14.20 -9.12
C ARG A 778 -20.24 12.83 -9.48
N PRO A 779 -20.06 11.90 -8.52
CA PRO A 779 -19.99 10.50 -8.89
C PRO A 779 -21.27 10.20 -9.66
N ARG A 780 -21.17 9.99 -10.98
CA ARG A 780 -22.25 9.33 -11.70
C ARG A 780 -22.28 7.93 -11.13
N ALA A 781 -23.47 7.48 -10.72
CA ALA A 781 -23.70 6.15 -10.20
C ALA A 781 -22.85 5.13 -10.96
N PHE A 782 -21.82 4.62 -10.30
CA PHE A 782 -21.09 3.47 -10.78
C PHE A 782 -22.09 2.33 -10.72
N LEU A 783 -22.59 1.94 -11.90
CA LEU A 783 -23.16 0.62 -12.03
C LEU A 783 -22.04 -0.34 -11.66
N PRO A 784 -22.24 -1.26 -10.70
CA PRO A 784 -21.29 -2.32 -10.49
C PRO A 784 -21.28 -3.12 -11.79
N ASN A 785 -20.26 -2.95 -12.63
CA ASN A 785 -19.88 -4.00 -13.56
C ASN A 785 -19.22 -5.10 -12.74
N VAL A 786 -20.03 -5.73 -11.89
CA VAL A 786 -19.94 -7.16 -11.64
C VAL A 786 -20.44 -7.80 -12.93
N SER A 787 -19.56 -7.88 -13.92
CA SER A 787 -19.72 -8.81 -15.03
C SER A 787 -18.62 -9.83 -14.90
N ARG A 788 -18.97 -10.91 -14.20
CA ARG A 788 -18.47 -12.29 -14.25
C ARG A 788 -16.99 -12.51 -14.51
#